data_AF-A0A925I4Q5-F1
#
_entry.id   AF-A0A925I4Q5-F1
#
_cell.length_a   1.000
_cell.length_b   1.000
_cell.length_c   1.000
_cell.angle_alpha   90.00
_cell.angle_beta   90.00
_cell.angle_gamma   90.00
#
_symmetry.space_group_name_H-M   'P 1'
#
loop_
_entity.id
_entity.type
_entity.pdbx_description
1 polymer ?
#
loop_
_entity_poly.entity_id
_entity_poly.type
_entity_poly.pdbx_seq_one_letter_code
_entity_poly.pdbx_strand_id
1 'polypeptide(L)'
;MKKINFAFIALAFLFILPLAGQVTPKTTGVKRAESINGLTLKASYETVPGDPLKTRIYTLSNGLKVYMSVYKDAPRIQTLIAVKAGSKNDPKDATGLAHYLEHMLFKGTDKYGSLDYSKEAPLLKKVEDLYEVYRKTKDPVQRKKIYHEIDSVSGEAAKFAIANEYDKMTAAIGCEGTNAFTSFEQTCYVNDIPANQLENFLTIEAERFRNPVMRIFHTELEAVYEEKNMSLDSDQDKVWDGLFSGLFVNHTYGTQTTIGTIDHLKNPSITEIRKYYKANYVPNNMAIIMAGDFDPDKTIEMIEAKFGSMQKAEVPVFSFAPETPIAKPIVKEVFGPEAEGVSMGFRFAGASSADADMLKVISKILYNRKAGMLDLNLNQKQLLVSSAAFDYLLKDYSCLFLNGDPKEGQSLDEVKNLLLGQLEELKKGNFPDWMLQAIINQMKLDKIRRLQDNGGRAYEMLGAFVKGINWKKQVEEVDALSKITKAQVIEFAKKNFGENYVVVYKRTGQDKNVQKVEKPEITPVEVNRDKQSPFLTAIVNSNPSPIQPVFADYEKDILKLKLKNGVSLNYTPNKEDATFNLYYVFNMGSKTDPMYPLAIKYLKFLGTSDYTPEQMAQEFYKIGCSFDVFSGDDRIYVSLSGLTENFEKGLKLFEHLLSNAKPQEESWKGLVNNILKDREDGKLDKDVILYNALVNYGKYGAVNPFTSILGEEKLKSIKPEELTSLIKKLEGYDHRVLYYGNLNGEVLKAQLEKYHPMAATQPVPPLKNYEVNTGGNNVYVVDFDMKQAEI
;
A
#
# COMPACT_ATOMS: atom_id res chain seq x y z
N MET A 1 -2.60 84.99 -15.79
CA MET A 1 -1.73 86.06 -15.27
C MET A 1 -0.98 85.54 -14.05
N LYS A 2 0.37 85.62 -14.12
CA LYS A 2 1.44 85.52 -13.10
C LYS A 2 1.25 84.57 -11.88
N LYS A 3 1.97 83.43 -11.74
CA LYS A 3 3.41 83.16 -11.44
C LYS A 3 3.86 83.48 -9.97
N ILE A 4 4.21 82.44 -9.18
CA ILE A 4 5.58 82.07 -8.71
C ILE A 4 5.61 81.35 -7.33
N ASN A 5 5.89 80.04 -7.38
CA ASN A 5 6.95 79.21 -6.75
C ASN A 5 7.45 79.31 -5.28
N PHE A 6 7.51 78.10 -4.67
CA PHE A 6 8.54 77.44 -3.80
C PHE A 6 8.94 78.09 -2.44
N ALA A 7 9.25 77.36 -1.36
CA ALA A 7 10.04 76.12 -1.25
C ALA A 7 9.75 75.25 0.02
N PHE A 8 10.21 73.99 -0.09
CA PHE A 8 10.43 72.88 0.87
C PHE A 8 11.19 73.25 2.19
N ILE A 9 11.31 72.46 3.28
CA ILE A 9 11.63 71.02 3.50
C ILE A 9 11.09 70.49 4.86
N ALA A 10 10.47 69.29 4.79
CA ALA A 10 10.51 68.05 5.61
C ALA A 10 10.62 68.07 7.17
N LEU A 11 10.17 67.05 7.93
CA LEU A 11 9.20 65.94 7.85
C LEU A 11 9.45 65.12 9.13
N ALA A 12 8.44 64.91 9.97
CA ALA A 12 8.33 63.78 10.90
C ALA A 12 7.08 63.98 11.77
N PHE A 13 6.01 63.23 11.52
CA PHE A 13 4.97 63.02 12.53
C PHE A 13 4.41 61.61 12.45
N LEU A 14 4.51 60.94 13.60
CA LEU A 14 3.75 59.76 13.98
C LEU A 14 2.25 60.00 13.74
N PHE A 15 1.57 58.99 13.20
CA PHE A 15 0.11 58.91 13.30
C PHE A 15 -0.33 57.54 13.82
N ILE A 16 -1.16 57.63 14.84
CA ILE A 16 -1.99 56.60 15.46
C ILE A 16 -3.12 56.24 14.47
N LEU A 17 -3.36 54.94 14.24
CA LEU A 17 -4.52 54.40 13.53
C LEU A 17 -4.99 53.08 14.21
N PRO A 18 -6.25 52.63 14.01
CA PRO A 18 -7.10 51.99 15.01
C PRO A 18 -7.33 50.49 14.76
N LEU A 19 -7.94 49.87 15.79
CA LEU A 19 -8.49 48.50 15.89
C LEU A 19 -8.57 47.67 14.60
N ALA A 20 -7.71 46.64 14.52
CA ALA A 20 -7.96 45.42 13.77
C ALA A 20 -8.32 44.31 14.77
N GLY A 21 -9.47 43.66 14.57
CA GLY A 21 -9.90 42.50 15.36
C GLY A 21 -8.87 41.38 15.25
N GLN A 22 -8.28 41.01 16.38
CA GLN A 22 -7.44 39.83 16.49
C GLN A 22 -8.29 38.59 16.27
N VAL A 23 -8.09 37.92 15.14
CA VAL A 23 -8.44 36.50 15.00
C VAL A 23 -7.51 35.73 15.92
N THR A 24 -7.98 35.37 17.11
CA THR A 24 -7.29 34.45 18.01
C THR A 24 -7.13 33.09 17.31
N PRO A 25 -5.94 32.46 17.36
CA PRO A 25 -5.77 31.09 16.87
C PRO A 25 -6.71 30.17 17.65
N LYS A 26 -7.52 29.38 16.96
CA LYS A 26 -8.29 28.28 17.57
C LYS A 26 -7.30 27.32 18.24
N THR A 27 -7.30 27.35 19.57
CA THR A 27 -6.58 26.41 20.44
C THR A 27 -7.01 24.97 20.15
N THR A 28 -6.05 24.05 20.20
CA THR A 28 -6.28 22.61 20.34
C THR A 28 -7.26 22.36 21.48
N GLY A 29 -8.40 21.75 21.18
CA GLY A 29 -9.44 21.47 22.18
C GLY A 29 -9.04 20.28 23.02
N VAL A 30 -8.48 20.52 24.21
CA VAL A 30 -8.33 19.51 25.25
C VAL A 30 -9.71 19.29 25.88
N LYS A 31 -10.47 18.29 25.43
CA LYS A 31 -11.71 17.89 26.13
C LYS A 31 -11.33 17.15 27.41
N ARG A 32 -11.55 17.76 28.58
CA ARG A 32 -11.46 17.05 29.87
C ARG A 32 -12.49 15.92 29.87
N ALA A 33 -12.03 14.68 29.96
CA ALA A 33 -12.84 13.61 30.52
C ALA A 33 -12.96 13.89 32.02
N GLU A 34 -14.20 13.98 32.52
CA GLU A 34 -14.45 13.86 33.95
C GLU A 34 -13.97 12.47 34.40
N SER A 35 -13.46 12.35 35.62
CA SER A 35 -12.97 11.08 36.16
C SER A 35 -14.06 10.01 36.07
N ILE A 36 -13.86 8.98 35.25
CA ILE A 36 -14.71 7.80 35.22
C ILE A 36 -14.02 6.72 36.08
N ASN A 37 -14.68 6.28 37.14
CA ASN A 37 -14.32 5.09 37.94
C ASN A 37 -12.89 5.00 38.52
N GLY A 38 -12.32 6.11 39.02
CA GLY A 38 -11.07 6.04 39.83
C GLY A 38 -9.79 5.68 39.06
N LEU A 39 -9.83 5.69 37.72
CA LEU A 39 -8.65 5.51 36.88
C LEU A 39 -7.75 6.75 36.93
N THR A 40 -6.44 6.55 37.14
CA THR A 40 -5.45 7.64 37.14
C THR A 40 -4.98 7.94 35.71
N LEU A 41 -5.91 8.37 34.84
CA LEU A 41 -5.59 8.86 33.50
C LEU A 41 -4.88 10.21 33.58
N LYS A 42 -3.80 10.40 32.83
CA LYS A 42 -3.21 11.72 32.59
C LYS A 42 -4.00 12.45 31.48
N ALA A 43 -5.30 12.71 31.72
CA ALA A 43 -6.17 13.63 30.97
C ALA A 43 -6.54 13.29 29.49
N SER A 44 -7.74 13.76 29.10
CA SER A 44 -8.08 14.32 27.77
C SER A 44 -7.28 13.85 26.55
N TYR A 45 -7.95 13.23 25.57
CA TYR A 45 -7.34 12.95 24.27
C TYR A 45 -7.04 14.23 23.47
N GLU A 46 -5.98 14.17 22.67
CA GLU A 46 -5.68 15.17 21.65
C GLU A 46 -6.59 14.94 20.43
N THR A 47 -7.06 16.04 19.84
CA THR A 47 -7.80 16.05 18.57
C THR A 47 -7.47 17.31 17.79
N VAL A 48 -7.63 17.26 16.46
CA VAL A 48 -7.33 18.37 15.57
C VAL A 48 -8.63 18.85 14.90
N PRO A 49 -8.99 20.14 15.00
CA PRO A 49 -10.14 20.67 14.29
C PRO A 49 -10.03 20.44 12.77
N GLY A 50 -11.09 19.94 12.15
CA GLY A 50 -11.11 19.64 10.72
C GLY A 50 -10.43 18.32 10.33
N ASP A 51 -9.99 17.51 11.30
CA ASP A 51 -9.49 16.17 11.05
C ASP A 51 -10.60 15.26 10.47
N PRO A 52 -10.48 14.79 9.21
CA PRO A 52 -11.47 13.90 8.60
C PRO A 52 -11.58 12.55 9.33
N LEU A 53 -10.52 12.12 10.01
CA LEU A 53 -10.52 10.89 10.81
C LEU A 53 -11.21 11.06 12.16
N LYS A 54 -11.41 12.31 12.59
CA LYS A 54 -11.89 12.66 13.95
C LYS A 54 -11.07 11.93 15.01
N THR A 55 -9.75 11.85 14.81
CA THR A 55 -8.88 11.03 15.62
C THR A 55 -8.89 11.50 17.07
N ARG A 56 -8.91 10.52 17.98
CA ARG A 56 -8.62 10.70 19.41
C ARG A 56 -7.27 10.07 19.70
N ILE A 57 -6.31 10.87 20.16
CA ILE A 57 -4.97 10.40 20.52
C ILE A 57 -4.80 10.50 22.03
N TYR A 58 -4.68 9.36 22.69
CA TYR A 58 -4.44 9.27 24.12
C TYR A 58 -2.96 9.00 24.40
N THR A 59 -2.50 9.39 25.58
CA THR A 59 -1.22 8.96 26.14
C THR A 59 -1.48 8.43 27.54
N LEU A 60 -1.29 7.14 27.75
CA LEU A 60 -1.48 6.53 29.07
C LEU A 60 -0.40 7.02 30.05
N SER A 61 -0.61 6.77 31.34
CA SER A 61 0.33 7.18 32.39
C SER A 61 1.73 6.56 32.23
N ASN A 62 1.80 5.35 31.64
CA ASN A 62 3.03 4.65 31.29
C ASN A 62 3.65 5.08 29.94
N GLY A 63 3.04 6.05 29.24
CA GLY A 63 3.54 6.61 27.98
C GLY A 63 3.06 5.90 26.71
N LEU A 64 2.30 4.80 26.82
CA LEU A 64 1.69 4.15 25.66
C LEU A 64 0.78 5.13 24.92
N LYS A 65 1.01 5.27 23.61
CA LYS A 65 0.12 6.06 22.75
C LYS A 65 -1.05 5.19 22.29
N VAL A 66 -2.25 5.77 22.23
CA VAL A 66 -3.42 5.09 21.68
C VAL A 66 -4.09 6.00 20.67
N TYR A 67 -4.17 5.57 19.41
CA TYR A 67 -4.77 6.31 18.31
C TYR A 67 -6.10 5.64 17.94
N MET A 68 -7.19 6.40 17.94
CA MET A 68 -8.52 5.88 17.64
C MET A 68 -9.23 6.72 16.58
N SER A 69 -9.77 6.06 15.55
CA SER A 69 -10.67 6.65 14.56
C SER A 69 -11.94 5.80 14.42
N VAL A 70 -13.06 6.28 14.94
CA VAL A 70 -14.35 5.55 14.82
C VAL A 70 -14.89 5.63 13.40
N TYR A 71 -15.20 4.48 12.81
CA TYR A 71 -15.80 4.35 11.47
C TYR A 71 -16.70 3.12 11.41
N LYS A 72 -17.99 3.32 11.13
CA LYS A 72 -19.05 2.31 11.38
C LYS A 72 -19.60 1.66 10.11
N ASP A 73 -18.84 1.67 9.02
CA ASP A 73 -19.25 1.11 7.74
C ASP A 73 -19.31 -0.42 7.76
N ALA A 74 -18.46 -1.05 8.57
CA ALA A 74 -18.51 -2.47 8.88
C ALA A 74 -18.38 -2.70 10.40
N PRO A 75 -18.97 -3.77 10.96
CA PRO A 75 -18.85 -4.14 12.37
C PRO A 75 -17.49 -4.80 12.67
N ARG A 76 -16.42 -4.16 12.19
CA ARG A 76 -15.04 -4.62 12.20
C ARG A 76 -14.11 -3.51 12.64
N ILE A 77 -12.94 -3.89 13.13
CA ILE A 77 -11.92 -2.96 13.65
C ILE A 77 -10.57 -3.37 13.10
N GLN A 78 -9.96 -2.51 12.29
CA GLN A 78 -8.54 -2.61 12.00
C GLN A 78 -7.75 -2.23 13.25
N THR A 79 -6.82 -3.10 13.63
CA THR A 79 -5.93 -2.90 14.76
C THR A 79 -4.48 -2.99 14.32
N LEU A 80 -3.64 -2.12 14.87
CA LEU A 80 -2.19 -2.17 14.72
C LEU A 80 -1.54 -1.96 16.10
N ILE A 81 -0.61 -2.83 16.47
CA ILE A 81 0.28 -2.59 17.62
C ILE A 81 1.68 -2.35 17.07
N ALA A 82 2.13 -1.10 17.18
CA ALA A 82 3.37 -0.63 16.57
C ALA A 82 4.44 -0.37 17.62
N VAL A 83 5.67 -0.80 17.33
CA VAL A 83 6.87 -0.48 18.09
C VAL A 83 7.76 0.39 17.20
N LYS A 84 8.23 1.53 17.70
CA LYS A 84 9.17 2.41 16.96
C LYS A 84 10.60 1.90 17.05
N ALA A 85 10.79 0.65 16.68
CA ALA A 85 12.08 0.01 16.56
C ALA A 85 11.98 -1.03 15.44
N GLY A 86 12.95 -1.02 14.54
CA GLY A 86 13.05 -1.97 13.43
C GLY A 86 14.50 -2.31 13.16
N SER A 87 14.82 -2.70 11.92
CA SER A 87 16.18 -3.11 11.56
C SER A 87 17.22 -2.00 11.67
N LYS A 88 16.82 -0.72 11.66
CA LYS A 88 17.75 0.38 11.92
C LYS A 88 18.34 0.34 13.33
N ASN A 89 17.65 -0.32 14.26
CA ASN A 89 18.05 -0.46 15.65
C ASN A 89 18.80 -1.76 15.93
N ASP A 90 18.99 -2.63 14.92
CA ASP A 90 19.74 -3.86 15.09
C ASP A 90 21.20 -3.55 15.49
N PRO A 91 21.79 -4.33 16.39
CA PRO A 91 23.20 -4.23 16.69
C PRO A 91 24.03 -4.64 15.45
N LYS A 92 25.18 -3.98 15.27
CA LYS A 92 26.05 -4.18 14.09
C LYS A 92 26.55 -5.62 13.93
N ASP A 93 26.64 -6.38 15.02
CA ASP A 93 27.12 -7.77 15.08
C ASP A 93 25.99 -8.82 15.14
N ALA A 94 24.73 -8.40 15.04
CA ALA A 94 23.57 -9.29 14.95
C ALA A 94 22.41 -8.61 14.20
N THR A 95 22.52 -8.53 12.88
CA THR A 95 21.46 -8.00 12.00
C THR A 95 20.40 -9.05 11.70
N GLY A 96 19.19 -8.60 11.34
CA GLY A 96 18.01 -9.47 11.20
C GLY A 96 17.30 -9.73 12.54
N LEU A 97 17.72 -9.04 13.60
CA LEU A 97 17.31 -9.32 14.96
C LEU A 97 15.88 -8.84 15.23
N ALA A 98 15.55 -7.61 14.80
CA ALA A 98 14.19 -7.09 14.87
C ALA A 98 13.19 -8.02 14.15
N HIS A 99 13.57 -8.55 12.99
CA HIS A 99 12.78 -9.49 12.21
C HIS A 99 12.64 -10.85 12.91
N TYR A 100 13.74 -11.41 13.46
CA TYR A 100 13.63 -12.61 14.28
C TYR A 100 12.68 -12.41 15.47
N LEU A 101 12.79 -11.29 16.17
CA LEU A 101 11.93 -10.98 17.31
C LEU A 101 10.45 -10.94 16.90
N GLU A 102 10.15 -10.40 15.71
CA GLU A 102 8.81 -10.39 15.15
C GLU A 102 8.20 -11.80 15.11
N HIS A 103 8.92 -12.76 14.53
CA HIS A 103 8.52 -14.17 14.49
C HIS A 103 8.33 -14.75 15.89
N MET A 104 9.27 -14.45 16.79
CA MET A 104 9.25 -15.02 18.14
C MET A 104 8.06 -14.55 18.96
N LEU A 105 7.49 -13.36 18.70
CA LEU A 105 6.29 -12.90 19.38
C LEU A 105 5.03 -13.72 19.05
N PHE A 106 5.05 -14.58 18.03
CA PHE A 106 3.95 -15.51 17.74
C PHE A 106 4.08 -16.85 18.48
N LYS A 107 5.25 -17.17 19.05
CA LYS A 107 5.55 -18.48 19.65
C LYS A 107 5.04 -18.62 21.09
N GLY A 108 4.43 -17.56 21.62
CA GLY A 108 3.69 -17.55 22.88
C GLY A 108 4.48 -17.10 24.10
N THR A 109 3.92 -17.36 25.28
CA THR A 109 4.40 -16.85 26.57
C THR A 109 4.50 -17.96 27.61
N ASP A 110 4.72 -17.62 28.89
CA ASP A 110 4.56 -18.58 29.98
C ASP A 110 3.09 -18.97 30.27
N LYS A 111 2.10 -18.30 29.66
CA LYS A 111 0.66 -18.60 29.85
C LYS A 111 0.03 -19.39 28.72
N TYR A 112 0.59 -19.30 27.52
CA TYR A 112 0.16 -20.08 26.36
C TYR A 112 1.35 -20.46 25.48
N GLY A 113 1.19 -21.49 24.67
CA GLY A 113 2.18 -22.07 23.78
C GLY A 113 3.02 -23.18 24.44
N SER A 114 2.64 -23.64 25.64
CA SER A 114 3.36 -24.68 26.38
C SER A 114 2.42 -25.55 27.21
N LEU A 115 2.72 -26.85 27.28
CA LEU A 115 2.07 -27.82 28.18
C LEU A 115 2.50 -27.64 29.63
N ASP A 116 3.78 -27.30 29.85
CA ASP A 116 4.37 -27.13 31.18
C ASP A 116 5.61 -26.24 31.08
N TYR A 117 5.39 -24.91 31.15
CA TYR A 117 6.48 -23.94 31.03
C TYR A 117 7.56 -24.12 32.11
N SER A 118 7.21 -24.64 33.29
CA SER A 118 8.18 -24.83 34.38
C SER A 118 9.26 -25.87 34.02
N LYS A 119 8.89 -26.87 33.21
CA LYS A 119 9.82 -27.88 32.67
C LYS A 119 10.49 -27.44 31.37
N GLU A 120 9.78 -26.66 30.54
CA GLU A 120 10.29 -26.13 29.29
C GLU A 120 11.40 -25.08 29.52
N ALA A 121 11.19 -24.14 30.45
CA ALA A 121 12.06 -23.00 30.71
C ALA A 121 13.56 -23.34 30.92
N PRO A 122 13.95 -24.33 31.76
CA PRO A 122 15.37 -24.68 31.91
C PRO A 122 16.01 -25.23 30.62
N LEU A 123 15.24 -25.93 29.78
CA LEU A 123 15.72 -26.43 28.49
C LEU A 123 15.93 -25.28 27.51
N LEU A 124 14.98 -24.34 27.42
CA LEU A 124 15.12 -23.14 26.59
C LEU A 124 16.32 -22.29 27.04
N LYS A 125 16.55 -22.17 28.35
CA LYS A 125 17.73 -21.47 28.86
C LYS A 125 19.03 -22.16 28.43
N LYS A 126 19.08 -23.49 28.45
CA LYS A 126 20.22 -24.25 27.95
C LYS A 126 20.43 -24.02 26.44
N VAL A 127 19.37 -23.98 25.65
CA VAL A 127 19.43 -23.65 24.21
C VAL A 127 20.00 -22.25 24.00
N GLU A 128 19.50 -21.23 24.73
CA GLU A 128 20.03 -19.86 24.70
C GLU A 128 21.53 -19.81 24.99
N ASP A 129 21.98 -20.49 26.05
CA ASP A 129 23.40 -20.54 26.43
C ASP A 129 24.27 -21.22 25.37
N LEU A 130 23.80 -22.31 24.78
CA LEU A 130 24.52 -23.02 23.73
C LEU A 130 24.66 -22.16 22.47
N TYR A 131 23.65 -21.37 22.09
CA TYR A 131 23.78 -20.43 20.98
C TYR A 131 24.83 -19.34 21.21
N GLU A 132 24.98 -18.85 22.45
CA GLU A 132 26.04 -17.88 22.79
C GLU A 132 27.45 -18.48 22.67
N VAL A 133 27.60 -19.77 22.97
CA VAL A 133 28.85 -20.51 22.72
C VAL A 133 29.04 -20.75 21.22
N TYR A 134 27.99 -21.19 20.52
CA TYR A 134 28.01 -21.49 19.09
C TYR A 134 28.46 -20.29 18.26
N ARG A 135 27.86 -19.10 18.46
CA ARG A 135 28.18 -17.89 17.68
C ARG A 135 29.63 -17.43 17.82
N LYS A 136 30.27 -17.72 18.96
CA LYS A 136 31.68 -17.37 19.24
C LYS A 136 32.66 -18.45 18.77
N THR A 137 32.19 -19.69 18.59
CA THR A 137 33.04 -20.81 18.17
C THR A 137 33.33 -20.72 16.67
N LYS A 138 34.62 -20.77 16.31
CA LYS A 138 35.09 -20.74 14.91
C LYS A 138 35.58 -22.09 14.40
N ASP A 139 36.03 -22.99 15.29
CA ASP A 139 36.45 -24.34 14.91
C ASP A 139 35.27 -25.14 14.33
N PRO A 140 35.35 -25.66 13.09
CA PRO A 140 34.23 -26.33 12.44
C PRO A 140 33.76 -27.60 13.15
N VAL A 141 34.68 -28.37 13.73
CA VAL A 141 34.35 -29.63 14.41
C VAL A 141 33.61 -29.34 15.71
N GLN A 142 34.09 -28.37 16.49
CA GLN A 142 33.46 -27.94 17.72
C GLN A 142 32.10 -27.27 17.44
N ARG A 143 31.99 -26.42 16.40
CA ARG A 143 30.71 -25.85 15.97
C ARG A 143 29.69 -26.92 15.66
N LYS A 144 30.05 -27.96 14.89
CA LYS A 144 29.15 -29.06 14.55
C LYS A 144 28.67 -29.81 15.79
N LYS A 145 29.56 -30.05 16.76
CA LYS A 145 29.19 -30.68 18.04
C LYS A 145 28.22 -29.83 18.86
N ILE A 146 28.49 -28.53 19.00
CA ILE A 146 27.60 -27.62 19.73
C ILE A 146 26.24 -27.54 19.04
N TYR A 147 26.21 -27.46 17.71
CA TYR A 147 24.95 -27.41 16.96
C TYR A 147 24.12 -28.67 17.16
N HIS A 148 24.74 -29.85 17.17
CA HIS A 148 24.05 -31.10 17.48
C HIS A 148 23.50 -31.12 18.93
N GLU A 149 24.23 -30.54 19.88
CA GLU A 149 23.70 -30.39 21.25
C GLU A 149 22.51 -29.42 21.29
N ILE A 150 22.56 -28.31 20.55
CA ILE A 150 21.43 -27.37 20.40
C ILE A 150 20.21 -28.10 19.86
N ASP A 151 20.37 -28.85 18.76
CA ASP A 151 19.31 -29.63 18.12
C ASP A 151 18.69 -30.62 19.11
N SER A 152 19.52 -31.41 19.80
CA SER A 152 19.05 -32.39 20.81
C SER A 152 18.27 -31.74 21.96
N VAL A 153 18.79 -30.67 22.55
CA VAL A 153 18.12 -29.98 23.67
C VAL A 153 16.85 -29.27 23.19
N SER A 154 16.87 -28.72 21.97
CA SER A 154 15.68 -28.11 21.35
C SER A 154 14.59 -29.14 21.10
N GLY A 155 14.95 -30.36 20.69
CA GLY A 155 14.02 -31.47 20.55
C GLY A 155 13.34 -31.86 21.86
N GLU A 156 14.08 -31.90 22.97
CA GLU A 156 13.50 -32.14 24.30
C GLU A 156 12.59 -30.99 24.75
N ALA A 157 12.96 -29.73 24.47
CA ALA A 157 12.12 -28.58 24.78
C ALA A 157 10.81 -28.58 23.96
N ALA A 158 10.88 -28.95 22.67
CA ALA A 158 9.75 -28.94 21.75
C ALA A 158 8.61 -29.88 22.17
N LYS A 159 8.90 -30.96 22.93
CA LYS A 159 7.88 -31.85 23.52
C LYS A 159 6.88 -31.12 24.43
N PHE A 160 7.26 -29.95 24.97
CA PHE A 160 6.36 -29.12 25.77
C PHE A 160 5.66 -28.05 24.93
N ALA A 161 6.18 -27.69 23.76
CA ALA A 161 5.63 -26.61 22.95
C ALA A 161 4.26 -26.98 22.38
N ILE A 162 3.33 -26.02 22.38
CA ILE A 162 2.04 -26.07 21.69
C ILE A 162 2.15 -25.09 20.51
N ALA A 163 2.41 -25.61 19.31
CA ALA A 163 2.58 -24.75 18.14
C ALA A 163 1.26 -24.09 17.69
N ASN A 164 1.42 -22.91 17.09
CA ASN A 164 0.36 -22.11 16.44
C ASN A 164 -0.80 -21.74 17.37
N GLU A 165 -0.56 -21.65 18.68
CA GLU A 165 -1.63 -21.37 19.63
C GLU A 165 -2.15 -19.93 19.52
N TYR A 166 -1.27 -18.97 19.20
CA TYR A 166 -1.70 -17.61 18.86
C TYR A 166 -2.65 -17.60 17.66
N ASP A 167 -2.29 -18.30 16.57
CA ASP A 167 -3.12 -18.37 15.36
C ASP A 167 -4.48 -19.02 15.63
N LYS A 168 -4.53 -20.03 16.51
CA LYS A 168 -5.78 -20.63 16.96
C LYS A 168 -6.64 -19.63 17.74
N MET A 169 -6.04 -18.82 18.61
CA MET A 169 -6.78 -17.79 19.36
C MET A 169 -7.36 -16.74 18.42
N THR A 170 -6.57 -16.21 17.49
CA THR A 170 -7.03 -15.19 16.52
C THR A 170 -8.07 -15.77 15.57
N ALA A 171 -7.91 -17.00 15.08
CA ALA A 171 -8.92 -17.67 14.28
C ALA A 171 -10.23 -17.92 15.05
N ALA A 172 -10.15 -18.33 16.33
CA ALA A 172 -11.31 -18.57 17.16
C ALA A 172 -12.16 -17.30 17.40
N ILE A 173 -11.54 -16.13 17.42
CA ILE A 173 -12.25 -14.85 17.54
C ILE A 173 -12.55 -14.20 16.19
N GLY A 174 -12.32 -14.89 15.07
CA GLY A 174 -12.65 -14.42 13.73
C GLY A 174 -11.75 -13.29 13.21
N CYS A 175 -10.50 -13.22 13.67
CA CYS A 175 -9.52 -12.31 13.09
C CYS A 175 -9.27 -12.63 11.61
N GLU A 176 -9.13 -11.59 10.81
CA GLU A 176 -8.68 -11.65 9.42
C GLU A 176 -7.40 -10.85 9.27
N GLY A 177 -6.58 -11.22 8.28
CA GLY A 177 -5.34 -10.50 7.98
C GLY A 177 -4.33 -10.48 9.13
N THR A 178 -4.39 -11.46 10.05
CA THR A 178 -3.41 -11.62 11.13
C THR A 178 -2.01 -11.70 10.54
N ASN A 179 -1.19 -10.68 10.81
CA ASN A 179 0.15 -10.58 10.25
C ASN A 179 1.06 -9.73 11.14
N ALA A 180 2.34 -9.71 10.82
CA ALA A 180 3.26 -8.69 11.29
C ALA A 180 4.20 -8.29 10.15
N PHE A 181 4.90 -7.17 10.35
CA PHE A 181 5.99 -6.81 9.47
C PHE A 181 7.02 -5.95 10.20
N THR A 182 8.27 -6.09 9.76
CA THR A 182 9.40 -5.29 10.21
C THR A 182 9.96 -4.51 9.03
N SER A 183 10.34 -3.27 9.30
CA SER A 183 11.02 -2.38 8.36
C SER A 183 12.17 -1.67 9.07
N PHE A 184 12.78 -0.67 8.45
CA PHE A 184 13.86 0.08 9.09
C PHE A 184 13.46 0.68 10.44
N GLU A 185 12.26 1.24 10.56
CA GLU A 185 11.92 2.12 11.70
C GLU A 185 10.91 1.53 12.67
N GLN A 186 10.35 0.38 12.34
CA GLN A 186 9.24 -0.21 13.07
C GLN A 186 9.14 -1.71 12.89
N THR A 187 8.53 -2.33 13.90
CA THR A 187 7.84 -3.61 13.81
C THR A 187 6.37 -3.37 14.18
N CYS A 188 5.45 -3.89 13.37
CA CYS A 188 4.01 -3.67 13.53
C CYS A 188 3.25 -4.99 13.42
N TYR A 189 2.32 -5.21 14.35
CA TYR A 189 1.45 -6.37 14.42
C TYR A 189 0.04 -5.97 14.01
N VAL A 190 -0.55 -6.72 13.08
CA VAL A 190 -1.73 -6.34 12.30
C VAL A 190 -2.82 -7.37 12.49
N ASN A 191 -4.03 -6.93 12.82
CA ASN A 191 -5.23 -7.77 12.80
C ASN A 191 -6.44 -6.93 12.40
N ASP A 192 -7.35 -7.50 11.62
CA ASP A 192 -8.73 -7.01 11.49
C ASP A 192 -9.63 -7.92 12.32
N ILE A 193 -10.39 -7.36 13.26
CA ILE A 193 -11.21 -8.12 14.21
C ILE A 193 -12.70 -7.77 14.12
N PRO A 194 -13.61 -8.72 14.37
CA PRO A 194 -15.02 -8.41 14.62
C PRO A 194 -15.17 -7.49 15.84
N ALA A 195 -16.04 -6.48 15.76
CA ALA A 195 -16.18 -5.47 16.80
C ALA A 195 -16.54 -6.02 18.19
N ASN A 196 -17.32 -7.10 18.23
CA ASN A 196 -17.71 -7.76 19.47
C ASN A 196 -16.58 -8.57 20.14
N GLN A 197 -15.46 -8.78 19.45
CA GLN A 197 -14.30 -9.56 19.93
C GLN A 197 -13.17 -8.68 20.49
N LEU A 198 -13.39 -7.37 20.56
CA LEU A 198 -12.40 -6.39 20.99
C LEU A 198 -11.75 -6.71 22.35
N GLU A 199 -12.54 -7.12 23.35
CA GLU A 199 -11.99 -7.45 24.67
C GLU A 199 -11.08 -8.69 24.65
N ASN A 200 -11.49 -9.73 23.92
CA ASN A 200 -10.69 -10.94 23.75
C ASN A 200 -9.39 -10.62 23.00
N PHE A 201 -9.48 -9.84 21.93
CA PHE A 201 -8.32 -9.38 21.18
C PHE A 201 -7.32 -8.64 22.07
N LEU A 202 -7.77 -7.63 22.83
CA LEU A 202 -6.89 -6.89 23.74
C LEU A 202 -6.32 -7.78 24.86
N THR A 203 -7.03 -8.84 25.25
CA THR A 203 -6.52 -9.83 26.23
C THR A 203 -5.41 -10.68 25.64
N ILE A 204 -5.57 -11.15 24.41
CA ILE A 204 -4.56 -11.92 23.67
C ILE A 204 -3.30 -11.07 23.47
N GLU A 205 -3.46 -9.84 22.97
CA GLU A 205 -2.31 -8.97 22.69
C GLU A 205 -1.61 -8.50 23.97
N ALA A 206 -2.34 -8.15 25.03
CA ALA A 206 -1.71 -7.80 26.31
C ALA A 206 -0.85 -8.95 26.85
N GLU A 207 -1.31 -10.19 26.71
CA GLU A 207 -0.53 -11.36 27.10
C GLU A 207 0.68 -11.56 26.17
N ARG A 208 0.49 -11.49 24.84
CA ARG A 208 1.57 -11.60 23.84
C ARG A 208 2.75 -10.68 24.13
N PHE A 209 2.47 -9.44 24.51
CA PHE A 209 3.47 -8.42 24.84
C PHE A 209 3.90 -8.41 26.31
N ARG A 210 3.41 -9.31 27.17
CA ARG A 210 3.79 -9.35 28.59
C ARG A 210 5.14 -10.05 28.81
N ASN A 211 5.29 -11.25 28.25
CA ASN A 211 6.48 -12.08 28.44
C ASN A 211 6.65 -13.11 27.31
N PRO A 212 7.06 -12.68 26.10
CA PRO A 212 7.28 -13.58 24.98
C PRO A 212 8.40 -14.58 25.28
N VAL A 213 8.15 -15.84 24.93
CA VAL A 213 9.06 -16.97 25.13
C VAL A 213 9.67 -17.40 23.80
N MET A 214 10.99 -17.52 23.77
CA MET A 214 11.77 -17.87 22.56
C MET A 214 11.76 -19.39 22.27
N ARG A 215 10.59 -20.02 22.44
CA ARG A 215 10.43 -21.46 22.18
C ARG A 215 10.45 -21.74 20.69
N ILE A 216 10.79 -22.97 20.32
CA ILE A 216 10.91 -23.43 18.92
C ILE A 216 11.78 -22.50 18.04
N PHE A 217 12.69 -21.72 18.64
CA PHE A 217 13.63 -20.85 17.94
C PHE A 217 14.50 -21.63 16.95
N HIS A 218 14.93 -22.84 17.34
CA HIS A 218 15.80 -23.67 16.52
C HIS A 218 15.16 -24.01 15.17
N THR A 219 13.90 -24.48 15.18
CA THR A 219 13.15 -24.79 13.95
C THR A 219 12.78 -23.54 13.16
N GLU A 220 12.61 -22.39 13.82
CA GLU A 220 12.31 -21.13 13.15
C GLU A 220 13.45 -20.64 12.24
N LEU A 221 14.69 -21.09 12.49
CA LEU A 221 15.82 -20.79 11.60
C LEU A 221 15.58 -21.26 10.16
N GLU A 222 14.86 -22.37 9.96
CA GLU A 222 14.57 -22.86 8.61
C GLU A 222 13.69 -21.89 7.81
N ALA A 223 12.68 -21.30 8.47
CA ALA A 223 11.79 -20.32 7.87
C ALA A 223 12.57 -19.05 7.50
N VAL A 224 13.33 -18.49 8.44
CA VAL A 224 14.10 -17.26 8.19
C VAL A 224 15.21 -17.47 7.17
N TYR A 225 15.81 -18.66 7.11
CA TYR A 225 16.81 -18.98 6.07
C TYR A 225 16.17 -19.14 4.70
N GLU A 226 14.95 -19.70 4.63
CA GLU A 226 14.18 -19.75 3.38
C GLU A 226 13.83 -18.35 2.90
N GLU A 227 13.30 -17.49 3.77
CA GLU A 227 13.02 -16.09 3.46
C GLU A 227 14.28 -15.34 3.00
N LYS A 228 15.42 -15.59 3.65
CA LYS A 228 16.68 -15.02 3.20
C LYS A 228 17.05 -15.53 1.81
N ASN A 229 16.93 -16.83 1.55
CA ASN A 229 17.22 -17.40 0.23
C ASN A 229 16.26 -16.86 -0.84
N MET A 230 14.97 -16.69 -0.54
CA MET A 230 13.99 -16.04 -1.42
C MET A 230 14.42 -14.61 -1.74
N SER A 231 14.84 -13.82 -0.73
CA SER A 231 15.35 -12.45 -0.96
C SER A 231 16.62 -12.41 -1.81
N LEU A 232 17.47 -13.44 -1.72
CA LEU A 232 18.69 -13.57 -2.51
C LEU A 232 18.44 -14.08 -3.93
N ASP A 233 17.28 -14.68 -4.18
CA ASP A 233 16.83 -15.10 -5.50
C ASP A 233 15.99 -14.00 -6.19
N SER A 234 15.43 -13.04 -5.44
CA SER A 234 14.67 -11.90 -5.97
C SER A 234 15.59 -10.81 -6.56
N ASP A 235 15.42 -10.49 -7.84
CA ASP A 235 16.20 -9.43 -8.47
C ASP A 235 15.81 -8.05 -7.94
N GLN A 236 14.53 -7.86 -7.61
CA GLN A 236 14.02 -6.61 -7.06
C GLN A 236 14.58 -6.30 -5.67
N ASP A 237 14.71 -7.29 -4.79
CA ASP A 237 15.31 -7.11 -3.46
C ASP A 237 16.80 -6.73 -3.59
N LYS A 238 17.53 -7.37 -4.50
CA LYS A 238 18.93 -7.00 -4.80
C LYS A 238 19.06 -5.57 -5.34
N VAL A 239 18.12 -5.13 -6.18
CA VAL A 239 18.09 -3.76 -6.68
C VAL A 239 17.87 -2.78 -5.52
N TRP A 240 16.94 -3.08 -4.61
CA TRP A 240 16.70 -2.29 -3.42
C TRP A 240 17.91 -2.22 -2.48
N ASP A 241 18.55 -3.36 -2.19
CA ASP A 241 19.78 -3.42 -1.41
C ASP A 241 20.92 -2.62 -2.10
N GLY A 242 21.02 -2.70 -3.42
CA GLY A 242 21.99 -1.93 -4.22
C GLY A 242 21.76 -0.41 -4.11
N LEU A 243 20.51 0.04 -4.18
CA LEU A 243 20.13 1.44 -3.99
C LEU A 243 20.47 1.91 -2.58
N PHE A 244 19.97 1.23 -1.55
CA PHE A 244 20.16 1.65 -0.16
C PHE A 244 21.62 1.59 0.28
N SER A 245 22.37 0.54 -0.08
CA SER A 245 23.81 0.45 0.24
C SER A 245 24.65 1.50 -0.48
N GLY A 246 24.24 1.95 -1.67
CA GLY A 246 24.88 3.06 -2.36
C GLY A 246 24.52 4.42 -1.76
N LEU A 247 23.27 4.58 -1.31
CA LEU A 247 22.76 5.84 -0.76
C LEU A 247 23.16 6.05 0.69
N PHE A 248 23.44 5.00 1.45
CA PHE A 248 23.64 5.08 2.90
C PHE A 248 24.83 4.22 3.35
N VAL A 249 26.02 4.83 3.40
CA VAL A 249 27.25 4.11 3.79
C VAL A 249 27.58 4.29 5.27
N ASN A 250 27.04 5.33 5.91
CA ASN A 250 27.25 5.65 7.31
C ASN A 250 26.00 5.37 8.17
N HIS A 251 24.84 5.23 7.54
CA HIS A 251 23.54 5.00 8.17
C HIS A 251 23.11 3.53 8.07
N THR A 252 22.31 3.08 9.05
CA THR A 252 21.91 1.67 9.13
C THR A 252 20.97 1.23 8.01
N TYR A 253 20.24 2.17 7.41
CA TYR A 253 19.42 1.94 6.21
C TYR A 253 20.18 1.25 5.05
N GLY A 254 21.48 1.47 4.89
CA GLY A 254 22.27 0.81 3.84
C GLY A 254 23.27 -0.22 4.35
N THR A 255 23.45 -0.33 5.67
CA THR A 255 24.46 -1.23 6.28
C THR A 255 23.85 -2.39 7.08
N GLN A 256 22.55 -2.35 7.38
CA GLN A 256 21.81 -3.37 8.15
C GLN A 256 20.54 -3.69 7.36
N THR A 257 20.54 -4.83 6.67
CA THR A 257 19.36 -5.33 5.97
C THR A 257 18.33 -5.82 6.99
N THR A 258 17.05 -5.69 6.67
CA THR A 258 15.97 -6.08 7.59
C THR A 258 15.95 -7.57 7.90
N ILE A 259 16.20 -8.41 6.90
CA ILE A 259 16.31 -9.87 7.08
C ILE A 259 17.64 -10.24 7.75
N GLY A 260 18.65 -9.37 7.69
CA GLY A 260 20.00 -9.64 8.20
C GLY A 260 20.98 -10.17 7.15
N THR A 261 22.25 -10.29 7.56
CA THR A 261 23.32 -10.85 6.72
C THR A 261 23.38 -12.36 6.88
N ILE A 262 23.90 -13.06 5.87
CA ILE A 262 24.08 -14.53 5.94
C ILE A 262 24.92 -14.93 7.16
N ASP A 263 25.97 -14.18 7.47
CA ASP A 263 26.85 -14.48 8.60
C ASP A 263 26.13 -14.31 9.95
N HIS A 264 25.35 -13.24 10.14
CA HIS A 264 24.62 -13.04 11.39
C HIS A 264 23.48 -14.05 11.56
N LEU A 265 22.77 -14.38 10.47
CA LEU A 265 21.74 -15.42 10.50
C LEU A 265 22.33 -16.79 10.88
N LYS A 266 23.52 -17.14 10.38
CA LYS A 266 24.27 -18.35 10.76
C LYS A 266 24.85 -18.32 12.17
N ASN A 267 24.78 -17.19 12.88
CA ASN A 267 25.34 -17.00 14.22
C ASN A 267 24.35 -16.25 15.13
N PRO A 268 23.10 -16.76 15.28
CA PRO A 268 22.04 -16.03 15.95
C PRO A 268 22.30 -15.92 17.46
N SER A 269 21.63 -14.96 18.11
CA SER A 269 21.71 -14.75 19.56
C SER A 269 20.34 -14.48 20.15
N ILE A 270 19.82 -15.48 20.87
CA ILE A 270 18.58 -15.36 21.65
C ILE A 270 18.75 -14.30 22.76
N THR A 271 19.96 -14.20 23.33
CA THR A 271 20.28 -13.20 24.35
C THR A 271 20.12 -11.77 23.82
N GLU A 272 20.67 -11.47 22.64
CA GLU A 272 20.52 -10.14 22.03
C GLU A 272 19.07 -9.86 21.62
N ILE A 273 18.32 -10.86 21.13
CA ILE A 273 16.88 -10.72 20.86
C ILE A 273 16.12 -10.28 22.11
N ARG A 274 16.39 -10.91 23.26
CA ARG A 274 15.75 -10.55 24.54
C ARG A 274 16.17 -9.18 25.06
N LYS A 275 17.42 -8.78 24.84
CA LYS A 275 17.89 -7.42 25.17
C LYS A 275 17.19 -6.38 24.31
N TYR A 276 17.08 -6.61 23.01
CA TYR A 276 16.38 -5.72 22.08
C TYR A 276 14.91 -5.58 22.47
N TYR A 277 14.22 -6.68 22.76
CA TYR A 277 12.84 -6.65 23.24
C TYR A 277 12.70 -5.76 24.50
N LYS A 278 13.52 -6.01 25.52
CA LYS A 278 13.48 -5.22 26.78
C LYS A 278 13.76 -3.73 26.58
N ALA A 279 14.64 -3.39 25.64
CA ALA A 279 15.03 -2.00 25.39
C ALA A 279 14.00 -1.23 24.54
N ASN A 280 13.35 -1.92 23.59
CA ASN A 280 12.54 -1.28 22.56
C ASN A 280 11.03 -1.50 22.71
N TYR A 281 10.59 -2.63 23.26
CA TYR A 281 9.17 -3.01 23.42
C TYR A 281 8.65 -2.53 24.78
N VAL A 282 8.74 -1.22 24.99
CA VAL A 282 8.31 -0.53 26.21
C VAL A 282 7.18 0.44 25.86
N PRO A 283 6.19 0.67 26.75
CA PRO A 283 4.95 1.37 26.42
C PRO A 283 5.21 2.77 25.84
N ASN A 284 6.18 3.53 26.37
CA ASN A 284 6.56 4.84 25.86
C ASN A 284 7.26 4.85 24.48
N ASN A 285 7.49 3.67 23.88
CA ASN A 285 7.95 3.49 22.50
C ASN A 285 6.93 2.80 21.59
N MET A 286 5.73 2.53 22.11
CA MET A 286 4.69 1.75 21.44
C MET A 286 3.42 2.58 21.18
N ALA A 287 2.61 2.11 20.23
CA ALA A 287 1.25 2.60 20.03
C ALA A 287 0.28 1.45 19.75
N ILE A 288 -0.93 1.57 20.30
CA ILE A 288 -2.10 0.81 19.85
C ILE A 288 -2.92 1.73 18.95
N ILE A 289 -3.19 1.30 17.73
CA ILE A 289 -3.86 2.09 16.71
C ILE A 289 -5.09 1.33 16.24
N MET A 290 -6.25 1.98 16.26
CA MET A 290 -7.54 1.34 16.01
C MET A 290 -8.43 2.19 15.10
N ALA A 291 -9.01 1.59 14.07
CA ALA A 291 -10.02 2.21 13.24
C ALA A 291 -11.17 1.24 12.96
N GLY A 292 -12.41 1.65 13.20
CA GLY A 292 -13.59 0.81 12.99
C GLY A 292 -14.75 1.06 13.94
N ASP A 293 -15.65 0.09 14.05
CA ASP A 293 -16.87 0.21 14.85
C ASP A 293 -16.59 -0.18 16.31
N PHE A 294 -16.31 0.82 17.14
CA PHE A 294 -16.18 0.66 18.59
C PHE A 294 -16.58 1.93 19.33
N ASP A 295 -16.81 1.78 20.63
CA ASP A 295 -16.98 2.89 21.56
C ASP A 295 -15.60 3.34 22.08
N PRO A 296 -15.08 4.50 21.66
CA PRO A 296 -13.72 4.92 22.01
C PRO A 296 -13.53 5.17 23.52
N ASP A 297 -14.61 5.48 24.25
CA ASP A 297 -14.54 5.74 25.68
C ASP A 297 -14.44 4.42 26.47
N LYS A 298 -15.20 3.39 26.07
CA LYS A 298 -15.03 2.03 26.64
C LYS A 298 -13.73 1.37 26.23
N THR A 299 -13.30 1.57 24.98
CA THR A 299 -12.07 0.95 24.48
C THR A 299 -10.84 1.46 25.23
N ILE A 300 -10.77 2.77 25.54
CA ILE A 300 -9.61 3.29 26.28
C ILE A 300 -9.56 2.75 27.71
N GLU A 301 -10.70 2.53 28.36
CA GLU A 301 -10.77 1.87 29.67
C GLU A 301 -10.23 0.43 29.62
N MET A 302 -10.63 -0.35 28.61
CA MET A 302 -10.11 -1.71 28.40
C MET A 302 -8.61 -1.73 28.14
N ILE A 303 -8.11 -0.79 27.33
CA ILE A 303 -6.67 -0.69 27.04
C ILE A 303 -5.90 -0.31 28.30
N GLU A 304 -6.34 0.68 29.08
CA GLU A 304 -5.68 1.04 30.35
C GLU A 304 -5.69 -0.14 31.32
N ALA A 305 -6.80 -0.88 31.43
CA ALA A 305 -6.89 -2.04 32.30
C ALA A 305 -5.91 -3.17 31.93
N LYS A 306 -5.64 -3.38 30.63
CA LYS A 306 -4.81 -4.50 30.15
C LYS A 306 -3.34 -4.13 29.90
N PHE A 307 -3.08 -2.90 29.44
CA PHE A 307 -1.74 -2.43 29.08
C PHE A 307 -1.18 -1.39 30.06
N GLY A 308 -2.00 -0.80 30.95
CA GLY A 308 -1.57 0.25 31.88
C GLY A 308 -0.49 -0.20 32.86
N SER A 309 -0.42 -1.50 33.18
CA SER A 309 0.62 -2.08 34.05
C SER A 309 1.98 -2.29 33.38
N MET A 310 2.08 -2.12 32.05
CA MET A 310 3.37 -2.21 31.36
C MET A 310 4.35 -1.18 31.91
N GLN A 311 5.59 -1.61 32.11
CA GLN A 311 6.64 -0.76 32.67
C GLN A 311 7.30 0.08 31.58
N LYS A 312 7.20 1.40 31.70
CA LYS A 312 7.99 2.33 30.88
C LYS A 312 9.48 2.16 31.14
N ALA A 313 10.30 2.38 30.13
CA ALA A 313 11.75 2.40 30.28
C ALA A 313 12.39 3.47 29.41
N GLU A 314 13.68 3.71 29.61
CA GLU A 314 14.47 4.52 28.70
C GLU A 314 14.60 3.81 27.35
N VAL A 315 14.29 4.52 26.26
CA VAL A 315 14.42 4.01 24.90
C VAL A 315 15.81 4.38 24.38
N PRO A 316 16.60 3.44 23.83
CA PRO A 316 17.90 3.75 23.28
C PRO A 316 17.83 4.86 22.23
N VAL A 317 18.64 5.91 22.41
CA VAL A 317 18.76 6.97 21.41
C VAL A 317 19.56 6.45 20.23
N PHE A 318 18.93 6.42 19.07
CA PHE A 318 19.62 6.06 17.82
C PHE A 318 20.45 7.25 17.32
N SER A 319 21.73 6.99 17.04
CA SER A 319 22.68 7.99 16.53
C SER A 319 23.47 7.42 15.36
N PHE A 320 23.74 8.24 14.36
CA PHE A 320 24.50 7.87 13.18
C PHE A 320 25.43 9.00 12.76
N ALA A 321 26.50 8.67 12.06
CA ALA A 321 27.34 9.68 11.44
C ALA A 321 26.62 10.26 10.21
N PRO A 322 26.66 11.59 10.00
CA PRO A 322 26.13 12.18 8.78
C PRO A 322 26.72 11.51 7.54
N GLU A 323 25.90 11.41 6.50
CA GLU A 323 26.34 10.82 5.25
C GLU A 323 27.26 11.77 4.46
N THR A 324 28.28 11.22 3.80
CA THR A 324 29.12 11.98 2.87
C THR A 324 28.31 12.34 1.61
N PRO A 325 28.37 13.59 1.11
CA PRO A 325 27.73 13.94 -0.15
C PRO A 325 28.20 13.06 -1.31
N ILE A 326 27.27 12.60 -2.15
CA ILE A 326 27.59 11.87 -3.38
C ILE A 326 28.08 12.90 -4.41
N ALA A 327 29.38 12.87 -4.72
CA ALA A 327 30.00 13.83 -5.65
C ALA A 327 29.91 13.42 -7.12
N LYS A 328 29.75 12.12 -7.39
CA LYS A 328 29.64 11.51 -8.72
C LYS A 328 28.69 10.31 -8.66
N PRO A 329 28.09 9.89 -9.78
CA PRO A 329 27.14 8.79 -9.76
C PRO A 329 27.77 7.50 -9.26
N ILE A 330 27.10 6.82 -8.33
CA ILE A 330 27.49 5.48 -7.88
C ILE A 330 26.75 4.48 -8.75
N VAL A 331 27.49 3.61 -9.43
CA VAL A 331 26.92 2.57 -10.30
C VAL A 331 26.97 1.22 -9.59
N LYS A 332 25.85 0.50 -9.61
CA LYS A 332 25.72 -0.89 -9.17
C LYS A 332 25.15 -1.71 -10.31
N GLU A 333 25.49 -2.99 -10.35
CA GLU A 333 24.90 -3.94 -11.27
C GLU A 333 24.31 -5.11 -10.49
N VAL A 334 23.12 -5.54 -10.90
CA VAL A 334 22.42 -6.71 -10.40
C VAL A 334 22.17 -7.64 -11.58
N PHE A 335 22.44 -8.92 -11.41
CA PHE A 335 22.17 -9.94 -12.41
C PHE A 335 21.12 -10.91 -11.87
N GLY A 336 20.27 -11.41 -12.76
CA GLY A 336 19.35 -12.49 -12.46
C GLY A 336 18.37 -12.77 -13.59
N PRO A 337 17.43 -13.70 -13.39
CA PRO A 337 16.59 -14.24 -14.46
C PRO A 337 15.48 -13.30 -14.94
N GLU A 338 15.10 -12.28 -14.15
CA GLU A 338 13.98 -11.39 -14.49
C GLU A 338 14.32 -10.44 -15.68
N ALA A 339 13.39 -9.60 -16.12
CA ALA A 339 13.62 -8.63 -17.20
C ALA A 339 14.65 -7.57 -16.80
N GLU A 340 15.36 -7.00 -17.78
CA GLU A 340 16.31 -5.91 -17.53
C GLU A 340 15.61 -4.62 -17.08
N GLY A 341 16.32 -3.75 -16.36
CA GLY A 341 15.75 -2.49 -15.85
C GLY A 341 16.77 -1.53 -15.28
N VAL A 342 16.38 -0.27 -15.13
CA VAL A 342 17.17 0.79 -14.47
C VAL A 342 16.41 1.31 -13.27
N SER A 343 17.09 1.39 -12.13
CA SER A 343 16.58 2.09 -10.93
C SER A 343 17.58 3.13 -10.46
N MET A 344 17.11 4.32 -10.12
CA MET A 344 17.93 5.45 -9.68
C MET A 344 17.40 6.01 -8.36
N GLY A 345 18.30 6.40 -7.46
CA GLY A 345 17.95 6.99 -6.17
C GLY A 345 18.72 8.26 -5.86
N PHE A 346 18.02 9.24 -5.29
CA PHE A 346 18.57 10.50 -4.78
C PHE A 346 18.24 10.63 -3.29
N ARG A 347 19.23 11.04 -2.47
CA ARG A 347 19.09 11.16 -1.00
C ARG A 347 18.77 12.59 -0.56
N PHE A 348 17.85 12.71 0.40
CA PHE A 348 17.34 13.96 0.98
C PHE A 348 17.19 13.87 2.50
N ALA A 349 16.90 15.01 3.15
CA ALA A 349 16.62 15.05 4.58
C ALA A 349 15.38 14.22 4.97
N GLY A 350 15.29 13.87 6.26
CA GLY A 350 14.23 13.01 6.81
C GLY A 350 12.80 13.53 6.67
N ALA A 351 11.83 12.66 6.95
CA ALA A 351 10.40 12.84 6.67
C ALA A 351 9.73 14.06 7.33
N SER A 352 10.35 14.66 8.34
CA SER A 352 9.84 15.88 9.00
C SER A 352 10.30 17.18 8.32
N SER A 353 11.25 17.10 7.39
CA SER A 353 11.87 18.24 6.71
C SER A 353 11.01 18.85 5.59
N ALA A 354 11.39 20.04 5.13
CA ALA A 354 10.80 20.67 3.95
C ALA A 354 11.16 19.92 2.64
N ASP A 355 12.28 19.19 2.62
CA ASP A 355 12.66 18.36 1.48
C ASP A 355 11.61 17.28 1.25
N ALA A 356 11.19 16.58 2.30
CA ALA A 356 10.16 15.54 2.20
C ALA A 356 8.82 16.07 1.65
N ASP A 357 8.43 17.28 2.03
CA ASP A 357 7.23 17.93 1.50
C ASP A 357 7.39 18.27 0.00
N MET A 358 8.58 18.71 -0.41
CA MET A 358 8.91 18.92 -1.82
C MET A 358 8.94 17.62 -2.63
N LEU A 359 9.46 16.52 -2.05
CA LEU A 359 9.52 15.22 -2.72
C LEU A 359 8.13 14.69 -3.06
N LYS A 360 7.14 14.82 -2.18
CA LYS A 360 5.74 14.41 -2.45
C LYS A 360 5.13 15.13 -3.64
N VAL A 361 5.51 16.40 -3.86
CA VAL A 361 5.05 17.20 -5.00
C VAL A 361 5.83 16.82 -6.26
N ILE A 362 7.16 16.76 -6.18
CA ILE A 362 8.02 16.42 -7.32
C ILE A 362 7.74 15.01 -7.84
N SER A 363 7.58 14.01 -6.95
CA SER A 363 7.26 12.64 -7.35
C SER A 363 5.97 12.60 -8.18
N LYS A 364 4.93 13.36 -7.79
CA LYS A 364 3.67 13.47 -8.54
C LYS A 364 3.74 14.34 -9.79
N ILE A 365 4.66 15.30 -9.89
CA ILE A 365 4.94 16.02 -11.15
C ILE A 365 5.58 15.05 -12.15
N LEU A 366 6.55 14.26 -11.68
CA LEU A 366 7.23 13.28 -12.51
C LEU A 366 6.28 12.14 -12.90
N TYR A 367 5.52 11.59 -11.96
CA TYR A 367 4.69 10.42 -12.19
C TYR A 367 3.43 10.45 -11.34
N ASN A 368 2.27 10.47 -11.99
CA ASN A 368 0.96 10.39 -11.33
C ASN A 368 -0.01 9.42 -12.02
N ARG A 369 0.53 8.53 -12.89
CA ARG A 369 -0.20 7.48 -13.62
C ARG A 369 -1.20 8.02 -14.65
N LYS A 370 -1.17 9.33 -14.94
CA LYS A 370 -2.16 10.01 -15.80
C LYS A 370 -1.50 11.03 -16.70
N ALA A 371 -0.89 12.05 -16.11
CA ALA A 371 -0.42 13.25 -16.78
C ALA A 371 0.93 13.77 -16.24
N GLY A 372 1.67 12.96 -15.48
CA GLY A 372 3.02 13.29 -15.04
C GLY A 372 3.99 13.34 -16.21
N MET A 373 5.18 13.90 -15.99
CA MET A 373 6.20 14.04 -17.02
C MET A 373 6.63 12.68 -17.59
N LEU A 374 6.89 11.68 -16.74
CA LEU A 374 7.19 10.30 -17.16
C LEU A 374 6.00 9.66 -17.88
N ASP A 375 4.78 9.91 -17.39
CA ASP A 375 3.56 9.39 -18.01
C ASP A 375 3.42 9.87 -19.45
N LEU A 376 3.54 11.19 -19.69
CA LEU A 376 3.28 11.79 -21.00
C LEU A 376 4.50 11.71 -21.93
N ASN A 377 5.70 11.95 -21.42
CA ASN A 377 6.89 12.09 -22.26
C ASN A 377 7.53 10.74 -22.60
N LEU A 378 7.40 9.73 -21.71
CA LEU A 378 8.03 8.43 -21.89
C LEU A 378 6.99 7.31 -22.11
N ASN A 379 6.03 7.14 -21.19
CA ASN A 379 5.12 5.99 -21.21
C ASN A 379 4.08 6.09 -22.34
N GLN A 380 3.35 7.20 -22.44
CA GLN A 380 2.34 7.40 -23.47
C GLN A 380 2.93 7.40 -24.88
N LYS A 381 4.16 7.90 -25.02
CA LYS A 381 4.92 7.86 -26.28
C LYS A 381 5.65 6.54 -26.53
N GLN A 382 5.55 5.58 -25.61
CA GLN A 382 6.18 4.26 -25.71
C GLN A 382 7.69 4.35 -25.99
N LEU A 383 8.38 5.29 -25.34
CA LEU A 383 9.85 5.42 -25.40
C LEU A 383 10.55 4.40 -24.49
N LEU A 384 9.84 3.93 -23.48
CA LEU A 384 10.17 2.84 -22.55
C LEU A 384 8.97 1.90 -22.46
N VAL A 385 9.16 0.67 -21.97
CA VAL A 385 8.02 -0.22 -21.64
C VAL A 385 7.23 0.39 -20.50
N SER A 386 7.93 0.82 -19.45
CA SER A 386 7.35 1.56 -18.34
C SER A 386 8.41 2.47 -17.71
N SER A 387 7.95 3.52 -17.03
CA SER A 387 8.77 4.34 -16.15
C SER A 387 7.92 4.93 -15.04
N ALA A 388 8.53 5.10 -13.87
CA ALA A 388 7.84 5.58 -12.68
C ALA A 388 8.79 6.40 -11.80
N ALA A 389 8.20 7.26 -10.97
CA ALA A 389 8.90 7.98 -9.91
C ALA A 389 8.08 7.96 -8.63
N PHE A 390 8.74 7.85 -7.48
CA PHE A 390 8.07 7.89 -6.18
C PHE A 390 9.03 8.37 -5.09
N ASP A 391 8.46 9.02 -4.07
CA ASP A 391 9.16 9.37 -2.85
C ASP A 391 9.15 8.19 -1.85
N TYR A 392 10.23 8.05 -1.09
CA TYR A 392 10.36 7.08 -0.01
C TYR A 392 10.81 7.81 1.25
N LEU A 393 9.87 8.06 2.15
CA LEU A 393 10.06 8.98 3.28
C LEU A 393 10.30 8.22 4.58
N LEU A 394 11.54 8.24 5.08
CA LEU A 394 11.93 7.72 6.40
C LEU A 394 12.31 8.87 7.36
N LYS A 395 12.31 8.60 8.67
CA LYS A 395 12.52 9.60 9.71
C LYS A 395 13.86 10.35 9.57
N ASP A 396 14.94 9.62 9.30
CA ASP A 396 16.30 10.17 9.38
C ASP A 396 16.78 10.71 8.02
N TYR A 397 16.43 10.03 6.93
CA TYR A 397 16.65 10.45 5.54
C TYR A 397 15.48 10.03 4.66
N SER A 398 15.26 10.73 3.54
CA SER A 398 14.27 10.36 2.53
C SER A 398 14.91 10.20 1.16
N CYS A 399 14.23 9.53 0.24
CA CYS A 399 14.73 9.30 -1.11
C CYS A 399 13.69 9.68 -2.16
N LEU A 400 14.16 10.08 -3.33
CA LEU A 400 13.38 10.04 -4.58
C LEU A 400 13.93 8.92 -5.45
N PHE A 401 13.05 8.03 -5.90
CA PHE A 401 13.41 6.95 -6.81
C PHE A 401 12.80 7.15 -8.19
N LEU A 402 13.55 6.80 -9.23
CA LEU A 402 13.11 6.76 -10.63
C LEU A 402 13.42 5.37 -11.20
N ASN A 403 12.44 4.73 -11.82
CA ASN A 403 12.57 3.42 -12.45
C ASN A 403 12.23 3.51 -13.94
N GLY A 404 12.87 2.66 -14.75
CA GLY A 404 12.56 2.54 -16.17
C GLY A 404 12.87 1.15 -16.72
N ASP A 405 11.96 0.63 -17.53
CA ASP A 405 12.06 -0.67 -18.18
C ASP A 405 12.34 -0.48 -19.68
N PRO A 406 13.41 -1.10 -20.23
CA PRO A 406 13.78 -0.95 -21.64
C PRO A 406 12.79 -1.65 -22.56
N LYS A 407 12.66 -1.13 -23.78
CA LYS A 407 12.11 -1.89 -24.91
C LYS A 407 13.11 -2.94 -25.40
N GLU A 408 12.63 -3.91 -26.18
CA GLU A 408 13.50 -4.87 -26.84
C GLU A 408 14.58 -4.16 -27.67
N GLY A 409 15.84 -4.54 -27.45
CA GLY A 409 17.01 -3.96 -28.11
C GLY A 409 17.45 -2.57 -27.62
N GLN A 410 16.74 -1.96 -26.66
CA GLN A 410 17.11 -0.67 -26.07
C GLN A 410 18.17 -0.86 -24.97
N SER A 411 19.20 -0.03 -24.98
CA SER A 411 20.25 -0.11 -23.96
C SER A 411 19.81 0.51 -22.63
N LEU A 412 20.28 -0.04 -21.51
CA LEU A 412 19.98 0.52 -20.18
C LEU A 412 20.56 1.93 -19.98
N ASP A 413 21.63 2.29 -20.69
CA ASP A 413 22.14 3.66 -20.67
C ASP A 413 21.20 4.65 -21.35
N GLU A 414 20.54 4.26 -22.44
CA GLU A 414 19.48 5.09 -23.04
C GLU A 414 18.32 5.27 -22.06
N VAL A 415 17.90 4.21 -21.36
CA VAL A 415 16.85 4.30 -20.33
C VAL A 415 17.24 5.29 -19.23
N LYS A 416 18.44 5.14 -18.65
CA LYS A 416 18.97 6.08 -17.64
C LYS A 416 18.96 7.53 -18.16
N ASN A 417 19.43 7.75 -19.39
CA ASN A 417 19.50 9.08 -19.98
C ASN A 417 18.11 9.68 -20.22
N LEU A 418 17.11 8.87 -20.59
CA LEU A 418 15.72 9.30 -20.69
C LEU A 418 15.17 9.75 -19.33
N LEU A 419 15.43 9.00 -18.26
CA LEU A 419 15.00 9.36 -16.90
C LEU A 419 15.67 10.66 -16.42
N LEU A 420 16.99 10.78 -16.57
CA LEU A 420 17.73 12.00 -16.24
C LEU A 420 17.25 13.21 -17.05
N GLY A 421 16.91 12.99 -18.33
CA GLY A 421 16.34 14.03 -19.18
C GLY A 421 15.07 14.64 -18.59
N GLN A 422 14.22 13.85 -17.93
CA GLN A 422 13.00 14.37 -17.29
C GLN A 422 13.31 15.23 -16.06
N LEU A 423 14.40 14.95 -15.34
CA LEU A 423 14.88 15.84 -14.27
C LEU A 423 15.45 17.15 -14.82
N GLU A 424 16.11 17.14 -15.98
CA GLU A 424 16.53 18.36 -16.67
C GLU A 424 15.34 19.22 -17.15
N GLU A 425 14.30 18.58 -17.67
CA GLU A 425 13.06 19.29 -18.03
C GLU A 425 12.36 19.86 -16.80
N LEU A 426 12.39 19.17 -15.65
CA LEU A 426 11.87 19.66 -14.38
C LEU A 426 12.62 20.92 -13.92
N LYS A 427 13.96 20.92 -14.01
CA LYS A 427 14.81 22.10 -13.72
C LYS A 427 14.52 23.28 -14.63
N LYS A 428 14.11 23.05 -15.87
CA LYS A 428 13.69 24.12 -16.79
C LYS A 428 12.28 24.63 -16.51
N GLY A 429 11.49 23.91 -15.71
CA GLY A 429 10.10 24.24 -15.45
C GLY A 429 9.15 23.83 -16.57
N ASN A 430 9.54 22.83 -17.36
CA ASN A 430 8.78 22.32 -18.52
C ASN A 430 7.65 21.38 -18.09
N PHE A 431 6.85 21.85 -17.15
CA PHE A 431 5.59 21.28 -16.73
C PHE A 431 4.57 22.42 -16.59
N PRO A 432 3.29 22.20 -16.91
CA PRO A 432 2.33 23.30 -16.99
C PRO A 432 1.91 23.82 -15.61
N ASP A 433 1.54 25.10 -15.52
CA ASP A 433 1.23 25.77 -14.25
C ASP A 433 0.02 25.16 -13.52
N TRP A 434 -0.94 24.62 -14.29
CA TRP A 434 -2.11 23.94 -13.73
C TRP A 434 -1.76 22.65 -12.96
N MET A 435 -0.57 22.06 -13.21
CA MET A 435 -0.18 20.75 -12.69
C MET A 435 -0.13 20.72 -11.17
N LEU A 436 0.36 21.78 -10.53
CA LEU A 436 0.45 21.83 -9.06
C LEU A 436 -0.94 21.79 -8.43
N GLN A 437 -1.86 22.62 -8.91
CA GLN A 437 -3.23 22.62 -8.39
C GLN A 437 -3.92 21.27 -8.62
N ALA A 438 -3.72 20.65 -9.79
CA ALA A 438 -4.28 19.34 -10.09
C ALA A 438 -3.70 18.25 -9.19
N ILE A 439 -2.39 18.26 -8.92
CA ILE A 439 -1.74 17.34 -7.96
C ILE A 439 -2.36 17.49 -6.56
N ILE A 440 -2.60 18.71 -6.09
CA ILE A 440 -3.21 18.95 -4.78
C ILE A 440 -4.64 18.41 -4.75
N ASN A 441 -5.43 18.66 -5.80
CA ASN A 441 -6.80 18.11 -5.90
C ASN A 441 -6.77 16.58 -5.88
N GLN A 442 -5.83 15.96 -6.60
CA GLN A 442 -5.66 14.52 -6.61
C GLN A 442 -5.20 13.98 -5.25
N MET A 443 -4.28 14.65 -4.56
CA MET A 443 -3.89 14.29 -3.19
C MET A 443 -5.08 14.33 -2.23
N LYS A 444 -5.98 15.32 -2.36
CA LYS A 444 -7.22 15.37 -1.57
C LYS A 444 -8.13 14.18 -1.89
N LEU A 445 -8.34 13.87 -3.17
CA LEU A 445 -9.16 12.73 -3.60
C LEU A 445 -8.58 11.39 -3.13
N ASP A 446 -7.27 11.18 -3.30
CA ASP A 446 -6.54 9.99 -2.85
C ASP A 446 -6.68 9.82 -1.32
N LYS A 447 -6.56 10.93 -0.58
CA LYS A 447 -6.75 10.92 0.87
C LYS A 447 -8.17 10.55 1.23
N ILE A 448 -9.19 11.21 0.67
CA ILE A 448 -10.61 10.88 0.94
C ILE A 448 -10.87 9.39 0.74
N ARG A 449 -10.49 8.85 -0.43
CA ARG A 449 -10.68 7.42 -0.76
C ARG A 449 -9.97 6.50 0.21
N ARG A 450 -8.71 6.79 0.58
CA ARG A 450 -7.97 6.00 1.56
C ARG A 450 -8.68 5.96 2.91
N LEU A 451 -9.30 7.07 3.33
CA LEU A 451 -9.94 7.16 4.63
C LEU A 451 -11.35 6.53 4.68
N GLN A 452 -11.87 6.03 3.56
CA GLN A 452 -13.10 5.21 3.52
C GLN A 452 -12.86 3.75 3.97
N ASP A 453 -11.60 3.36 4.19
CA ASP A 453 -11.22 2.02 4.62
C ASP A 453 -10.54 2.05 6.01
N ASN A 454 -10.90 1.12 6.90
CA ASN A 454 -10.31 1.04 8.24
C ASN A 454 -8.79 0.82 8.19
N GLY A 455 -8.30 0.01 7.25
CA GLY A 455 -6.88 -0.15 6.96
C GLY A 455 -6.21 1.19 6.66
N GLY A 456 -6.69 1.89 5.64
CA GLY A 456 -6.18 3.19 5.24
C GLY A 456 -6.18 4.23 6.37
N ARG A 457 -7.20 4.25 7.22
CA ARG A 457 -7.28 5.12 8.41
C ARG A 457 -6.21 4.76 9.45
N ALA A 458 -6.04 3.47 9.74
CA ALA A 458 -5.05 2.99 10.72
C ALA A 458 -3.61 3.24 10.25
N TYR A 459 -3.30 2.98 8.97
CA TYR A 459 -1.96 3.20 8.42
C TYR A 459 -1.57 4.69 8.33
N GLU A 460 -2.54 5.59 8.16
CA GLU A 460 -2.29 7.04 8.24
C GLU A 460 -1.81 7.44 9.65
N MET A 461 -2.44 6.90 10.69
CA MET A 461 -2.04 7.11 12.09
C MET A 461 -0.70 6.44 12.42
N LEU A 462 -0.45 5.24 11.89
CA LEU A 462 0.83 4.53 12.02
C LEU A 462 1.99 5.36 11.48
N GLY A 463 1.84 5.88 10.26
CA GLY A 463 2.87 6.67 9.59
C GLY A 463 3.26 7.90 10.41
N ALA A 464 2.28 8.61 10.99
CA ALA A 464 2.54 9.75 11.85
C ALA A 464 3.29 9.35 13.13
N PHE A 465 2.86 8.28 13.80
CA PHE A 465 3.49 7.80 15.03
C PHE A 465 4.96 7.41 14.83
N VAL A 466 5.24 6.58 13.82
CA VAL A 466 6.58 5.99 13.59
C VAL A 466 7.59 7.04 13.15
N LYS A 467 7.18 7.95 12.26
CA LYS A 467 8.04 9.05 11.79
C LYS A 467 8.15 10.20 12.81
N GLY A 468 7.38 10.15 13.90
CA GLY A 468 7.34 11.22 14.90
C GLY A 468 6.74 12.52 14.37
N ILE A 469 5.83 12.43 13.39
CA ILE A 469 5.16 13.59 12.81
C ILE A 469 4.00 13.99 13.73
N ASN A 470 3.93 15.27 14.10
CA ASN A 470 2.81 15.79 14.87
C ASN A 470 1.50 15.60 14.07
N TRP A 471 0.46 15.05 14.71
CA TRP A 471 -0.81 14.73 14.02
C TRP A 471 -1.44 15.94 13.33
N LYS A 472 -1.31 17.14 13.91
CA LYS A 472 -1.78 18.37 13.27
C LYS A 472 -1.09 18.62 11.93
N LYS A 473 0.23 18.39 11.84
CA LYS A 473 0.97 18.48 10.57
C LYS A 473 0.46 17.45 9.55
N GLN A 474 0.10 16.24 10.00
CA GLN A 474 -0.48 15.20 9.13
C GLN A 474 -1.87 15.59 8.61
N VAL A 475 -2.71 16.18 9.46
CA VAL A 475 -4.05 16.67 9.06
C VAL A 475 -3.93 17.83 8.07
N GLU A 476 -3.06 18.81 8.35
CA GLU A 476 -2.85 20.02 7.55
C GLU A 476 -1.91 19.81 6.35
N GLU A 477 -1.41 18.59 6.12
CA GLU A 477 -0.37 18.29 5.14
C GLU A 477 -0.72 18.81 3.74
N VAL A 478 -1.88 18.42 3.20
CA VAL A 478 -2.26 18.77 1.83
C VAL A 478 -2.44 20.28 1.67
N ASP A 479 -2.93 20.97 2.70
CA ASP A 479 -3.04 22.43 2.70
C ASP A 479 -1.66 23.11 2.78
N ALA A 480 -0.69 22.52 3.49
CA ALA A 480 0.69 22.99 3.50
C ALA A 480 1.35 22.80 2.12
N LEU A 481 1.19 21.63 1.50
CA LEU A 481 1.71 21.33 0.16
C LEU A 481 1.10 22.25 -0.91
N SER A 482 -0.16 22.67 -0.75
CA SER A 482 -0.83 23.58 -1.69
C SER A 482 -0.17 24.96 -1.81
N LYS A 483 0.70 25.32 -0.87
CA LYS A 483 1.44 26.59 -0.86
C LYS A 483 2.76 26.52 -1.64
N ILE A 484 3.18 25.33 -2.07
CA ILE A 484 4.39 25.15 -2.87
C ILE A 484 4.16 25.73 -4.27
N THR A 485 5.07 26.59 -4.69
CA THR A 485 5.02 27.26 -6.00
C THR A 485 5.92 26.57 -7.01
N LYS A 486 5.61 26.74 -8.30
CA LYS A 486 6.44 26.24 -9.40
C LYS A 486 7.88 26.74 -9.35
N ALA A 487 8.08 28.00 -8.96
CA ALA A 487 9.41 28.57 -8.77
C ALA A 487 10.22 27.82 -7.70
N GLN A 488 9.59 27.48 -6.56
CA GLN A 488 10.25 26.70 -5.50
C GLN A 488 10.58 25.28 -5.96
N VAL A 489 9.70 24.63 -6.73
CA VAL A 489 9.98 23.32 -7.34
C VAL A 489 11.20 23.40 -8.25
N ILE A 490 11.25 24.40 -9.13
CA ILE A 490 12.36 24.60 -10.08
C ILE A 490 13.68 24.87 -9.33
N GLU A 491 13.66 25.75 -8.33
CA GLU A 491 14.83 26.07 -7.52
C GLU A 491 15.33 24.83 -6.76
N PHE A 492 14.43 24.09 -6.15
CA PHE A 492 14.76 22.84 -5.47
C PHE A 492 15.35 21.81 -6.43
N ALA A 493 14.77 21.64 -7.62
CA ALA A 493 15.25 20.71 -8.63
C ALA A 493 16.66 21.08 -9.12
N LYS A 494 16.92 22.38 -9.37
CA LYS A 494 18.24 22.88 -9.78
C LYS A 494 19.30 22.68 -8.70
N LYS A 495 18.90 22.86 -7.43
CA LYS A 495 19.81 22.73 -6.29
C LYS A 495 20.17 21.27 -6.00
N ASN A 496 19.21 20.35 -6.10
CA ASN A 496 19.34 19.02 -5.51
C ASN A 496 19.49 17.86 -6.50
N PHE A 497 19.13 18.04 -7.78
CA PHE A 497 19.36 17.01 -8.80
C PHE A 497 20.62 17.36 -9.60
N GLY A 498 21.67 16.56 -9.45
CA GLY A 498 22.91 16.65 -10.21
C GLY A 498 23.52 15.26 -10.37
N GLU A 499 24.84 15.15 -10.29
CA GLU A 499 25.58 13.87 -10.33
C GLU A 499 25.54 13.09 -8.99
N ASN A 500 24.66 13.48 -8.07
CA ASN A 500 24.57 13.00 -6.69
C ASN A 500 23.58 11.84 -6.50
N TYR A 501 23.63 10.84 -7.39
CA TYR A 501 22.70 9.70 -7.38
C TYR A 501 23.40 8.35 -7.35
N VAL A 502 22.62 7.34 -6.97
CA VAL A 502 22.95 5.93 -7.18
C VAL A 502 22.11 5.43 -8.35
N VAL A 503 22.72 4.67 -9.26
CA VAL A 503 22.02 3.94 -10.32
C VAL A 503 22.33 2.45 -10.20
N VAL A 504 21.29 1.63 -10.26
CA VAL A 504 21.39 0.18 -10.33
C VAL A 504 20.92 -0.28 -11.70
N TYR A 505 21.79 -0.98 -12.42
CA TYR A 505 21.45 -1.68 -13.66
C TYR A 505 21.09 -3.12 -13.35
N LYS A 506 19.83 -3.48 -13.52
CA LYS A 506 19.36 -4.84 -13.47
C LYS A 506 19.55 -5.45 -14.86
N ARG A 507 20.39 -6.48 -14.96
CA ARG A 507 20.68 -7.22 -16.19
C ARG A 507 20.12 -8.64 -16.13
N THR A 508 19.75 -9.17 -17.29
CA THR A 508 19.39 -10.58 -17.42
C THR A 508 20.67 -11.40 -17.51
N GLY A 509 20.78 -12.44 -16.68
CA GLY A 509 21.93 -13.34 -16.71
C GLY A 509 22.16 -14.06 -15.39
N GLN A 510 23.16 -14.93 -15.38
CA GLN A 510 23.53 -15.64 -14.16
C GLN A 510 24.26 -14.71 -13.19
N ASP A 511 23.72 -14.58 -11.99
CA ASP A 511 24.42 -13.96 -10.87
C ASP A 511 25.51 -14.92 -10.37
N LYS A 512 26.77 -14.52 -10.56
CA LYS A 512 27.95 -15.31 -10.15
C LYS A 512 28.27 -15.16 -8.67
N ASN A 513 27.59 -14.25 -7.97
CA ASN A 513 27.86 -13.92 -6.58
C ASN A 513 26.77 -14.43 -5.61
N VAL A 514 25.83 -15.25 -6.10
CA VAL A 514 24.77 -15.82 -5.24
C VAL A 514 25.41 -16.67 -4.14
N GLN A 515 25.27 -16.21 -2.91
CA GLN A 515 25.59 -16.99 -1.72
C GLN A 515 24.29 -17.45 -1.11
N LYS A 516 23.97 -18.74 -1.18
CA LYS A 516 22.80 -19.28 -0.48
C LYS A 516 23.13 -19.57 0.99
N VAL A 517 22.13 -19.40 1.84
CA VAL A 517 22.17 -19.92 3.21
C VAL A 517 21.87 -21.41 3.12
N GLU A 518 22.90 -22.24 3.36
CA GLU A 518 22.72 -23.67 3.52
C GLU A 518 21.84 -23.92 4.75
N LYS A 519 20.73 -24.64 4.55
CA LYS A 519 19.84 -25.02 5.63
C LYS A 519 20.54 -26.07 6.50
N PRO A 520 20.66 -25.83 7.81
CA PRO A 520 21.20 -26.85 8.70
C PRO A 520 20.23 -28.02 8.77
N GLU A 521 20.75 -29.23 8.91
CA GLU A 521 19.91 -30.38 9.24
C GLU A 521 19.38 -30.19 10.67
N ILE A 522 18.06 -30.06 10.79
CA ILE A 522 17.34 -29.95 12.07
C ILE A 522 16.48 -31.20 12.23
N THR A 523 16.51 -31.80 13.41
CA THR A 523 15.68 -32.97 13.71
C THR A 523 14.21 -32.53 13.77
N PRO A 524 13.29 -33.18 13.01
CA PRO A 524 11.87 -32.88 13.11
C PRO A 524 11.32 -33.09 14.53
N VAL A 525 10.46 -32.17 14.98
CA VAL A 525 9.89 -32.20 16.34
C VAL A 525 8.37 -32.28 16.33
N GLU A 526 7.81 -33.05 17.26
CA GLU A 526 6.38 -33.03 17.56
C GLU A 526 6.07 -31.85 18.50
N VAL A 527 5.05 -31.05 18.15
CA VAL A 527 4.76 -29.77 18.81
C VAL A 527 3.31 -29.64 19.27
N ASN A 528 2.71 -30.75 19.70
CA ASN A 528 1.41 -30.82 20.38
C ASN A 528 0.30 -29.99 19.70
N ARG A 529 0.18 -30.04 18.37
CA ARG A 529 -0.72 -29.17 17.60
C ARG A 529 -2.20 -29.38 17.93
N ASP A 530 -2.56 -30.50 18.52
CA ASP A 530 -3.91 -30.85 18.99
C ASP A 530 -4.21 -30.35 20.42
N LYS A 531 -3.19 -29.90 21.17
CA LYS A 531 -3.34 -29.44 22.55
C LYS A 531 -3.68 -27.95 22.62
N GLN A 532 -4.15 -27.55 23.80
CA GLN A 532 -4.55 -26.18 24.14
C GLN A 532 -4.11 -25.87 25.58
N SER A 533 -3.64 -24.64 25.80
CA SER A 533 -3.39 -24.08 27.12
C SER A 533 -4.71 -23.64 27.78
N PRO A 534 -4.73 -23.51 29.12
CA PRO A 534 -5.86 -22.91 29.82
C PRO A 534 -6.23 -21.51 29.32
N PHE A 535 -5.24 -20.76 28.80
CA PHE A 535 -5.46 -19.42 28.27
C PHE A 535 -6.29 -19.45 26.98
N LEU A 536 -5.91 -20.28 25.99
CA LEU A 536 -6.72 -20.47 24.77
C LEU A 536 -8.11 -20.99 25.11
N THR A 537 -8.23 -21.97 26.02
CA THR A 537 -9.54 -22.48 26.45
C THR A 537 -10.43 -21.38 27.04
N ALA A 538 -9.87 -20.45 27.83
CA ALA A 538 -10.62 -19.32 28.36
C ALA A 538 -11.10 -18.36 27.25
N ILE A 539 -10.28 -18.09 26.23
CA ILE A 539 -10.65 -17.27 25.06
C ILE A 539 -11.77 -17.94 24.26
N VAL A 540 -11.64 -19.22 23.93
CA VAL A 540 -12.64 -19.98 23.14
C VAL A 540 -13.98 -20.08 23.87
N ASN A 541 -13.96 -20.21 25.20
CA ASN A 541 -15.17 -20.31 26.01
C ASN A 541 -15.78 -18.94 26.35
N SER A 542 -15.16 -17.84 25.94
CA SER A 542 -15.77 -16.52 26.06
C SER A 542 -17.01 -16.43 25.16
N ASN A 543 -18.06 -15.76 25.63
CA ASN A 543 -19.32 -15.65 24.89
C ASN A 543 -19.70 -14.17 24.69
N PRO A 544 -19.02 -13.46 23.76
CA PRO A 544 -19.33 -12.06 23.49
C PRO A 544 -20.71 -11.94 22.81
N SER A 545 -21.35 -10.79 23.01
CA SER A 545 -22.64 -10.53 22.37
C SER A 545 -22.52 -10.61 20.84
N PRO A 546 -23.43 -11.29 20.12
CA PRO A 546 -23.34 -11.42 18.68
C PRO A 546 -23.61 -10.09 17.97
N ILE A 547 -22.87 -9.84 16.89
CA ILE A 547 -23.12 -8.72 15.99
C ILE A 547 -24.48 -8.94 15.32
N GLN A 548 -25.35 -7.93 15.39
CA GLN A 548 -26.66 -7.99 14.74
C GLN A 548 -26.49 -7.65 13.25
N PRO A 549 -26.93 -8.52 12.32
CA PRO A 549 -26.81 -8.24 10.90
C PRO A 549 -27.70 -7.07 10.50
N VAL A 550 -27.18 -6.21 9.61
CA VAL A 550 -27.94 -5.16 8.94
C VAL A 550 -28.12 -5.58 7.49
N PHE A 551 -29.37 -5.71 7.05
CA PHE A 551 -29.70 -6.07 5.67
C PHE A 551 -30.12 -4.82 4.90
N ALA A 552 -29.60 -4.66 3.68
CA ALA A 552 -30.04 -3.61 2.77
C ALA A 552 -31.49 -3.86 2.34
N ASP A 553 -32.33 -2.84 2.42
CA ASP A 553 -33.67 -2.81 1.85
C ASP A 553 -33.59 -2.08 0.52
N TYR A 554 -33.46 -2.82 -0.59
CA TYR A 554 -33.24 -2.21 -1.91
C TYR A 554 -34.36 -1.28 -2.39
N GLU A 555 -35.60 -1.43 -1.90
CA GLU A 555 -36.69 -0.51 -2.25
C GLU A 555 -36.59 0.81 -1.48
N LYS A 556 -35.99 0.79 -0.29
CA LYS A 556 -35.81 1.95 0.57
C LYS A 556 -34.46 2.64 0.40
N ASP A 557 -33.40 1.85 0.23
CA ASP A 557 -32.00 2.29 0.28
C ASP A 557 -31.47 2.69 -1.11
N ILE A 558 -32.15 2.27 -2.20
CA ILE A 558 -31.84 2.67 -3.56
C ILE A 558 -33.00 3.49 -4.13
N LEU A 559 -32.72 4.75 -4.43
CA LEU A 559 -33.67 5.63 -5.09
C LEU A 559 -33.70 5.32 -6.58
N LYS A 560 -34.90 5.03 -7.10
CA LYS A 560 -35.11 4.68 -8.52
C LYS A 560 -35.75 5.86 -9.24
N LEU A 561 -34.99 6.46 -10.15
CA LEU A 561 -35.45 7.51 -11.05
C LEU A 561 -35.51 6.97 -12.49
N LYS A 562 -36.27 7.65 -13.34
CA LYS A 562 -36.24 7.40 -14.79
C LYS A 562 -35.67 8.62 -15.48
N LEU A 563 -34.71 8.39 -16.36
CA LEU A 563 -34.28 9.37 -17.33
C LEU A 563 -35.23 9.33 -18.55
N LYS A 564 -35.05 10.24 -19.50
CA LYS A 564 -35.73 10.19 -20.81
C LYS A 564 -35.59 8.81 -21.47
N ASN A 565 -36.59 8.45 -22.29
CA ASN A 565 -36.71 7.16 -22.99
C ASN A 565 -36.74 5.91 -22.10
N GLY A 566 -36.91 6.05 -20.79
CA GLY A 566 -37.12 4.92 -19.88
C GLY A 566 -35.85 4.29 -19.32
N VAL A 567 -34.67 4.86 -19.60
CA VAL A 567 -33.40 4.43 -18.97
C VAL A 567 -33.50 4.57 -17.45
N SER A 568 -33.25 3.47 -16.73
CA SER A 568 -33.33 3.46 -15.27
C SER A 568 -32.09 4.12 -14.65
N LEU A 569 -32.30 5.03 -13.71
CA LEU A 569 -31.28 5.60 -12.84
C LEU A 569 -31.47 5.06 -11.42
N ASN A 570 -30.53 4.23 -10.97
CA ASN A 570 -30.45 3.79 -9.58
C ASN A 570 -29.45 4.66 -8.84
N TYR A 571 -29.90 5.32 -7.78
CA TYR A 571 -29.18 6.36 -7.07
C TYR A 571 -29.09 6.03 -5.58
N THR A 572 -27.87 6.10 -5.02
CA THR A 572 -27.64 6.06 -3.58
C THR A 572 -26.86 7.31 -3.15
N PRO A 573 -27.37 8.11 -2.20
CA PRO A 573 -26.66 9.31 -1.73
C PRO A 573 -25.39 8.92 -0.96
N ASN A 574 -24.24 9.44 -1.39
CA ASN A 574 -23.03 9.45 -0.57
C ASN A 574 -23.18 10.51 0.52
N LYS A 575 -23.14 10.09 1.79
CA LYS A 575 -23.29 10.96 2.95
C LYS A 575 -21.97 11.20 3.68
N GLU A 576 -20.90 10.58 3.22
CA GLU A 576 -19.61 10.54 3.93
C GLU A 576 -18.66 11.61 3.41
N ASP A 577 -18.63 11.82 2.10
CA ASP A 577 -17.74 12.77 1.47
C ASP A 577 -18.28 13.32 0.14
N ALA A 578 -17.46 14.17 -0.49
CA ALA A 578 -17.79 14.87 -1.73
C ALA A 578 -17.23 14.18 -2.98
N THR A 579 -17.32 12.85 -3.03
CA THR A 579 -16.98 12.06 -4.22
C THR A 579 -18.21 11.45 -4.88
N PHE A 580 -18.07 11.10 -6.16
CA PHE A 580 -19.09 10.37 -6.91
C PHE A 580 -18.49 9.20 -7.71
N ASN A 581 -19.35 8.22 -7.98
CA ASN A 581 -19.17 7.16 -8.97
C ASN A 581 -20.44 7.08 -9.83
N LEU A 582 -20.26 7.12 -11.14
CA LEU A 582 -21.27 6.97 -12.17
C LEU A 582 -20.92 5.74 -13.00
N TYR A 583 -21.91 4.87 -13.26
CA TYR A 583 -21.76 3.71 -14.13
C TYR A 583 -22.87 3.67 -15.16
N TYR A 584 -22.51 3.44 -16.42
CA TYR A 584 -23.39 2.91 -17.44
C TYR A 584 -23.15 1.42 -17.56
N VAL A 585 -24.20 0.64 -17.33
CA VAL A 585 -24.13 -0.83 -17.31
C VAL A 585 -24.93 -1.38 -18.48
N PHE A 586 -24.22 -2.03 -19.39
CA PHE A 586 -24.77 -2.70 -20.56
C PHE A 586 -24.74 -4.21 -20.30
N ASN A 587 -25.85 -4.91 -20.55
CA ASN A 587 -25.93 -6.38 -20.40
C ASN A 587 -25.37 -7.10 -21.64
N MET A 588 -24.18 -6.70 -22.07
CA MET A 588 -23.43 -7.27 -23.17
C MET A 588 -21.95 -7.28 -22.84
N GLY A 589 -21.17 -8.18 -23.44
CA GLY A 589 -19.74 -8.30 -23.18
C GLY A 589 -19.01 -9.10 -24.25
N SER A 590 -17.92 -9.76 -23.87
CA SER A 590 -17.12 -10.58 -24.80
C SER A 590 -17.91 -11.71 -25.45
N LYS A 591 -18.93 -12.26 -24.76
CA LYS A 591 -19.83 -13.29 -25.29
C LYS A 591 -20.84 -12.75 -26.30
N THR A 592 -21.10 -11.45 -26.30
CA THR A 592 -21.96 -10.80 -27.29
C THR A 592 -21.17 -10.52 -28.57
N ASP A 593 -20.03 -9.86 -28.44
CA ASP A 593 -19.10 -9.59 -29.54
C ASP A 593 -17.68 -9.38 -28.98
N PRO A 594 -16.70 -10.20 -29.39
CA PRO A 594 -15.33 -10.14 -28.90
C PRO A 594 -14.58 -8.85 -29.30
N MET A 595 -15.14 -8.02 -30.18
CA MET A 595 -14.59 -6.70 -30.52
C MET A 595 -14.83 -5.66 -29.42
N TYR A 596 -15.87 -5.77 -28.58
CA TYR A 596 -16.11 -4.78 -27.52
C TYR A 596 -14.99 -4.71 -26.47
N PRO A 597 -14.49 -5.83 -25.91
CA PRO A 597 -13.33 -5.77 -25.02
C PRO A 597 -12.12 -5.04 -25.63
N LEU A 598 -11.91 -5.18 -26.94
CA LEU A 598 -10.84 -4.49 -27.66
C LEU A 598 -11.13 -2.99 -27.82
N ALA A 599 -12.34 -2.64 -28.27
CA ALA A 599 -12.76 -1.27 -28.45
C ALA A 599 -12.67 -0.49 -27.12
N ILE A 600 -13.09 -1.14 -26.04
CA ILE A 600 -13.04 -0.58 -24.69
C ILE A 600 -11.60 -0.42 -24.17
N LYS A 601 -10.72 -1.43 -24.34
CA LYS A 601 -9.29 -1.27 -24.01
C LYS A 601 -8.64 -0.15 -24.81
N TYR A 602 -9.05 0.01 -26.07
CA TYR A 602 -8.51 1.01 -26.98
C TYR A 602 -8.89 2.44 -26.57
N LEU A 603 -10.06 2.65 -25.96
CA LEU A 603 -10.57 3.97 -25.56
C LEU A 603 -9.57 4.83 -24.78
N LYS A 604 -8.73 4.21 -23.93
CA LYS A 604 -7.73 4.90 -23.10
C LYS A 604 -6.60 5.57 -23.92
N PHE A 605 -6.43 5.17 -25.18
CA PHE A 605 -5.43 5.71 -26.10
C PHE A 605 -6.01 6.71 -27.10
N LEU A 606 -7.30 7.03 -26.98
CA LEU A 606 -7.99 7.86 -27.96
C LEU A 606 -8.09 9.32 -27.52
N GLY A 607 -8.07 10.17 -28.53
CA GLY A 607 -8.44 11.57 -28.44
C GLY A 607 -9.74 11.83 -29.21
N THR A 608 -10.05 13.10 -29.39
CA THR A 608 -11.17 13.58 -30.21
C THR A 608 -10.65 14.55 -31.27
N SER A 609 -11.54 15.21 -32.03
CA SER A 609 -11.14 16.33 -32.90
C SER A 609 -10.57 17.51 -32.12
N ASP A 610 -10.99 17.66 -30.86
CA ASP A 610 -10.75 18.86 -30.06
C ASP A 610 -9.57 18.66 -29.10
N TYR A 611 -9.21 17.41 -28.83
CA TYR A 611 -8.20 17.03 -27.85
C TYR A 611 -7.37 15.85 -28.36
N THR A 612 -6.05 15.94 -28.27
CA THR A 612 -5.19 14.75 -28.39
C THR A 612 -5.42 13.81 -27.19
N PRO A 613 -5.00 12.53 -27.25
CA PRO A 613 -5.07 11.62 -26.10
C PRO A 613 -4.38 12.20 -24.85
N GLU A 614 -3.22 12.84 -25.00
CA GLU A 614 -2.48 13.52 -23.93
C GLU A 614 -3.34 14.63 -23.31
N GLN A 615 -3.97 15.47 -24.14
CA GLN A 615 -4.81 16.57 -23.69
C GLN A 615 -6.06 16.05 -22.99
N MET A 616 -6.69 14.99 -23.49
CA MET A 616 -7.83 14.34 -22.82
C MET A 616 -7.44 13.88 -21.40
N ALA A 617 -6.31 13.19 -21.25
CA ALA A 617 -5.82 12.75 -19.95
C ALA A 617 -5.55 13.93 -19.00
N GLN A 618 -4.96 15.02 -19.52
CA GLN A 618 -4.73 16.25 -18.77
C GLN A 618 -6.03 16.91 -18.31
N GLU A 619 -7.06 17.02 -19.18
CA GLU A 619 -8.34 17.64 -18.82
C GLU A 619 -9.07 16.88 -17.72
N PHE A 620 -9.11 15.54 -17.79
CA PHE A 620 -9.66 14.72 -16.71
C PHE A 620 -8.89 14.90 -15.40
N TYR A 621 -7.55 14.91 -15.47
CA TYR A 621 -6.69 15.07 -14.30
C TYR A 621 -6.86 16.46 -13.64
N LYS A 622 -6.98 17.54 -14.43
CA LYS A 622 -7.21 18.91 -13.92
C LYS A 622 -8.44 19.01 -13.02
N ILE A 623 -9.50 18.30 -13.38
CA ILE A 623 -10.77 18.33 -12.65
C ILE A 623 -10.90 17.21 -11.60
N GLY A 624 -9.84 16.42 -11.39
CA GLY A 624 -9.87 15.31 -10.43
C GLY A 624 -10.92 14.26 -10.77
N CYS A 625 -11.15 14.03 -12.06
CA CYS A 625 -12.02 12.97 -12.56
C CYS A 625 -11.21 11.90 -13.27
N SER A 626 -11.72 10.68 -13.21
CA SER A 626 -11.17 9.56 -13.95
C SER A 626 -12.32 8.74 -14.49
N PHE A 627 -12.15 8.21 -15.68
CA PHE A 627 -13.03 7.18 -16.19
C PHE A 627 -12.31 5.83 -16.21
N ASP A 628 -13.09 4.77 -16.09
CA ASP A 628 -12.64 3.42 -16.35
C ASP A 628 -13.72 2.66 -17.10
N VAL A 629 -13.30 1.67 -17.86
CA VAL A 629 -14.21 0.83 -18.60
C VAL A 629 -13.77 -0.61 -18.50
N PHE A 630 -14.72 -1.47 -18.13
CA PHE A 630 -14.50 -2.88 -17.91
C PHE A 630 -15.50 -3.66 -18.78
N SER A 631 -15.01 -4.71 -19.44
CA SER A 631 -15.86 -5.69 -20.14
C SER A 631 -15.63 -7.05 -19.53
N GLY A 632 -16.68 -7.60 -18.93
CA GLY A 632 -16.76 -9.02 -18.59
C GLY A 632 -17.34 -9.84 -19.75
N ASP A 633 -17.74 -11.05 -19.42
CA ASP A 633 -18.38 -11.99 -20.35
C ASP A 633 -19.73 -11.49 -20.88
N ASP A 634 -20.57 -10.99 -19.98
CA ASP A 634 -21.97 -10.65 -20.21
C ASP A 634 -22.31 -9.20 -19.88
N ARG A 635 -21.33 -8.41 -19.39
CA ARG A 635 -21.55 -7.02 -18.99
C ARG A 635 -20.39 -6.11 -19.34
N ILE A 636 -20.71 -4.90 -19.76
CA ILE A 636 -19.79 -3.78 -19.90
C ILE A 636 -20.19 -2.71 -18.89
N TYR A 637 -19.19 -2.19 -18.19
CA TYR A 637 -19.30 -1.08 -17.27
C TYR A 637 -18.48 0.08 -17.83
N VAL A 638 -19.13 1.19 -18.14
CA VAL A 638 -18.50 2.44 -18.55
C VAL A 638 -18.68 3.40 -17.38
N SER A 639 -17.58 3.76 -16.70
CA SER A 639 -17.64 4.44 -15.41
C SER A 639 -16.88 5.76 -15.39
N LEU A 640 -17.42 6.72 -14.63
CA LEU A 640 -16.80 8.02 -14.34
C LEU A 640 -16.83 8.23 -12.83
N SER A 641 -15.70 8.65 -12.25
CA SER A 641 -15.60 8.97 -10.83
C SER A 641 -14.76 10.21 -10.59
N GLY A 642 -14.95 10.86 -9.45
CA GLY A 642 -14.16 12.04 -9.07
C GLY A 642 -14.79 12.83 -7.94
N LEU A 643 -14.37 14.10 -7.83
CA LEU A 643 -14.95 15.07 -6.89
C LEU A 643 -16.29 15.59 -7.42
N THR A 644 -17.32 15.63 -6.57
CA THR A 644 -18.68 16.02 -6.97
C THR A 644 -18.76 17.44 -7.52
N GLU A 645 -17.97 18.37 -7.00
CA GLU A 645 -17.91 19.75 -7.51
C GLU A 645 -17.53 19.84 -9.00
N ASN A 646 -16.89 18.79 -9.53
CA ASN A 646 -16.49 18.68 -10.92
C ASN A 646 -17.35 17.69 -11.73
N PHE A 647 -18.44 17.15 -11.17
CA PHE A 647 -19.29 16.15 -11.84
C PHE A 647 -19.75 16.62 -13.22
N GLU A 648 -20.33 17.83 -13.35
CA GLU A 648 -20.84 18.31 -14.65
C GLU A 648 -19.73 18.43 -15.70
N LYS A 649 -18.55 18.93 -15.29
CA LYS A 649 -17.38 19.04 -16.17
C LYS A 649 -16.87 17.67 -16.59
N GLY A 650 -16.79 16.74 -15.64
CA GLY A 650 -16.38 15.36 -15.87
C GLY A 650 -17.34 14.63 -16.81
N LEU A 651 -18.65 14.74 -16.56
CA LEU A 651 -19.69 14.16 -17.39
C LEU A 651 -19.60 14.71 -18.81
N LYS A 652 -19.55 16.04 -18.98
CA LYS A 652 -19.43 16.66 -20.31
C LYS A 652 -18.20 16.15 -21.07
N LEU A 653 -17.04 16.07 -20.41
CA LEU A 653 -15.80 15.60 -21.05
C LEU A 653 -15.87 14.11 -21.39
N PHE A 654 -16.53 13.32 -20.53
CA PHE A 654 -16.71 11.89 -20.71
C PHE A 654 -17.62 11.57 -21.89
N GLU A 655 -18.80 12.18 -21.95
CA GLU A 655 -19.74 12.05 -23.08
C GLU A 655 -19.08 12.52 -24.39
N HIS A 656 -18.30 13.61 -24.34
CA HIS A 656 -17.54 14.09 -25.49
C HIS A 656 -16.55 13.03 -26.01
N LEU A 657 -15.82 12.36 -25.12
CA LEU A 657 -14.89 11.30 -25.49
C LEU A 657 -15.63 10.12 -26.14
N LEU A 658 -16.72 9.63 -25.52
CA LEU A 658 -17.49 8.49 -26.02
C LEU A 658 -18.08 8.78 -27.41
N SER A 659 -18.65 9.97 -27.60
CA SER A 659 -19.27 10.38 -28.86
C SER A 659 -18.26 10.72 -29.97
N ASN A 660 -17.11 11.32 -29.62
CA ASN A 660 -16.19 11.93 -30.61
C ASN A 660 -14.82 11.25 -30.71
N ALA A 661 -14.64 10.08 -30.09
CA ALA A 661 -13.41 9.30 -30.19
C ALA A 661 -12.92 9.15 -31.65
N LYS A 662 -11.63 9.42 -31.86
CA LYS A 662 -10.97 9.32 -33.17
C LYS A 662 -9.98 8.16 -33.20
N PRO A 663 -9.90 7.42 -34.32
CA PRO A 663 -8.92 6.35 -34.49
C PRO A 663 -7.49 6.90 -34.43
N GLN A 664 -6.59 6.13 -33.81
CA GLN A 664 -5.16 6.37 -33.64
C GLN A 664 -4.38 5.10 -34.07
N GLU A 665 -3.95 5.06 -35.32
CA GLU A 665 -3.41 3.83 -35.93
C GLU A 665 -2.15 3.30 -35.21
N GLU A 666 -1.22 4.18 -34.87
CA GLU A 666 0.01 3.78 -34.15
C GLU A 666 -0.29 3.24 -32.75
N SER A 667 -1.22 3.88 -32.02
CA SER A 667 -1.66 3.38 -30.72
C SER A 667 -2.37 2.03 -30.81
N TRP A 668 -3.12 1.79 -31.91
CA TRP A 668 -3.74 0.49 -32.16
C TRP A 668 -2.69 -0.59 -32.44
N LYS A 669 -1.71 -0.32 -33.30
CA LYS A 669 -0.59 -1.25 -33.56
C LYS A 669 0.16 -1.60 -32.28
N GLY A 670 0.45 -0.59 -31.45
CA GLY A 670 1.06 -0.79 -30.14
C GLY A 670 0.20 -1.66 -29.22
N LEU A 671 -1.11 -1.42 -29.15
CA LEU A 671 -2.03 -2.24 -28.36
C LEU A 671 -2.11 -3.69 -28.86
N VAL A 672 -2.13 -3.91 -30.18
CA VAL A 672 -2.09 -5.25 -30.78
C VAL A 672 -0.81 -5.99 -30.38
N ASN A 673 0.35 -5.33 -30.49
CA ASN A 673 1.62 -5.93 -30.10
C ASN A 673 1.64 -6.30 -28.62
N ASN A 674 1.13 -5.43 -27.74
CA ASN A 674 1.00 -5.73 -26.31
C ASN A 674 0.09 -6.94 -26.07
N ILE A 675 -1.09 -6.99 -26.71
CA ILE A 675 -2.01 -8.13 -26.58
C ILE A 675 -1.35 -9.44 -27.03
N LEU A 676 -0.59 -9.43 -28.12
CA LEU A 676 0.10 -10.62 -28.61
C LEU A 676 1.24 -11.03 -27.67
N LYS A 677 1.99 -10.06 -27.15
CA LYS A 677 3.02 -10.31 -26.15
C LYS A 677 2.41 -10.90 -24.87
N ASP A 678 1.36 -10.30 -24.32
CA ASP A 678 0.64 -10.79 -23.14
C ASP A 678 0.14 -12.23 -23.33
N ARG A 679 -0.26 -12.60 -24.55
CA ARG A 679 -0.69 -13.96 -24.89
C ARG A 679 0.48 -14.95 -24.94
N GLU A 680 1.65 -14.55 -25.43
CA GLU A 680 2.84 -15.41 -25.40
C GLU A 680 3.35 -15.56 -23.97
N ASP A 681 3.46 -14.46 -23.22
CA ASP A 681 3.87 -14.46 -21.82
C ASP A 681 2.89 -15.32 -20.98
N GLY A 682 1.58 -15.22 -21.23
CA GLY A 682 0.56 -16.02 -20.56
C GLY A 682 0.61 -17.53 -20.85
N LYS A 683 1.28 -17.99 -21.91
CA LYS A 683 1.54 -19.43 -22.14
C LYS A 683 2.66 -19.97 -21.25
N LEU A 684 3.42 -19.08 -20.61
CA LEU A 684 4.49 -19.40 -19.68
C LEU A 684 4.09 -19.12 -18.23
N ASP A 685 2.89 -18.59 -18.01
CA ASP A 685 2.37 -18.23 -16.69
C ASP A 685 1.49 -19.36 -16.14
N LYS A 686 1.93 -19.97 -15.04
CA LYS A 686 1.23 -21.07 -14.38
C LYS A 686 -0.18 -20.70 -13.93
N ASP A 687 -0.40 -19.46 -13.46
CA ASP A 687 -1.68 -19.04 -12.91
C ASP A 687 -2.68 -18.80 -14.05
N VAL A 688 -2.21 -18.31 -15.20
CA VAL A 688 -3.01 -18.22 -16.43
C VAL A 688 -3.42 -19.61 -16.91
N ILE A 689 -2.48 -20.57 -16.92
CA ILE A 689 -2.76 -21.94 -17.37
C ILE A 689 -3.73 -22.65 -16.42
N LEU A 690 -3.47 -22.61 -15.10
CA LEU A 690 -4.25 -23.34 -14.11
C LEU A 690 -5.63 -22.70 -13.88
N TYR A 691 -5.67 -21.42 -13.48
CA TYR A 691 -6.90 -20.79 -13.02
C TYR A 691 -7.76 -20.21 -14.14
N ASN A 692 -7.19 -19.94 -15.32
CA ASN A 692 -7.97 -19.48 -16.47
C ASN A 692 -8.19 -20.58 -17.50
N ALA A 693 -7.13 -21.13 -18.10
CA ALA A 693 -7.27 -22.06 -19.22
C ALA A 693 -7.88 -23.40 -18.79
N LEU A 694 -7.31 -24.06 -17.77
CA LEU A 694 -7.74 -25.38 -17.31
C LEU A 694 -9.12 -25.34 -16.66
N VAL A 695 -9.42 -24.33 -15.84
CA VAL A 695 -10.77 -24.13 -15.25
C VAL A 695 -11.82 -23.97 -16.35
N ASN A 696 -11.56 -23.16 -17.38
CA ASN A 696 -12.50 -23.00 -18.50
C ASN A 696 -12.64 -24.30 -19.31
N TYR A 697 -11.54 -25.02 -19.53
CA TYR A 697 -11.57 -26.32 -20.21
C TYR A 697 -12.34 -27.37 -19.41
N GLY A 698 -12.12 -27.47 -18.11
CA GLY A 698 -12.84 -28.42 -17.24
C GLY A 698 -14.33 -28.12 -17.20
N LYS A 699 -14.71 -26.84 -17.21
CA LYS A 699 -16.11 -26.41 -17.16
C LYS A 699 -16.85 -26.52 -18.50
N TYR A 700 -16.20 -26.24 -19.63
CA TYR A 700 -16.88 -26.11 -20.94
C TYR A 700 -16.28 -26.96 -22.08
N GLY A 701 -15.17 -27.66 -21.84
CA GLY A 701 -14.42 -28.40 -22.85
C GLY A 701 -13.56 -27.51 -23.74
N ALA A 702 -13.21 -28.01 -24.94
CA ALA A 702 -12.28 -27.36 -25.86
C ALA A 702 -12.80 -26.00 -26.41
N VAL A 703 -14.12 -25.86 -26.54
CA VAL A 703 -14.76 -24.62 -26.98
C VAL A 703 -15.30 -23.90 -25.75
N ASN A 704 -14.58 -22.88 -25.30
CA ASN A 704 -14.87 -22.20 -24.04
C ASN A 704 -14.62 -20.69 -24.15
N PRO A 705 -15.00 -19.89 -23.13
CA PRO A 705 -14.78 -18.45 -23.13
C PRO A 705 -13.30 -18.05 -23.31
N PHE A 706 -12.37 -18.80 -22.69
CA PHE A 706 -10.93 -18.53 -22.78
C PHE A 706 -10.37 -18.74 -24.20
N THR A 707 -10.82 -19.76 -24.92
CA THR A 707 -10.39 -20.04 -26.30
C THR A 707 -11.17 -19.24 -27.36
N SER A 708 -12.27 -18.59 -26.98
CA SER A 708 -13.13 -17.81 -27.88
C SER A 708 -12.68 -16.36 -28.05
N ILE A 709 -11.42 -16.17 -28.44
CA ILE A 709 -10.80 -14.86 -28.67
C ILE A 709 -10.51 -14.63 -30.15
N LEU A 710 -10.30 -13.37 -30.55
CA LEU A 710 -9.83 -13.07 -31.91
C LEU A 710 -8.40 -13.57 -32.09
N GLY A 711 -8.18 -14.40 -33.12
CA GLY A 711 -6.87 -14.87 -33.54
C GLY A 711 -5.98 -13.73 -34.04
N GLU A 712 -4.67 -13.97 -34.12
CA GLU A 712 -3.66 -12.97 -34.47
C GLU A 712 -3.92 -12.28 -35.82
N GLU A 713 -4.22 -13.05 -36.88
CA GLU A 713 -4.52 -12.49 -38.21
C GLU A 713 -5.74 -11.55 -38.17
N LYS A 714 -6.78 -11.94 -37.43
CA LYS A 714 -7.96 -11.09 -37.27
C LYS A 714 -7.64 -9.85 -36.46
N LEU A 715 -6.87 -9.98 -35.37
CA LEU A 715 -6.47 -8.86 -34.53
C LEU A 715 -5.65 -7.83 -35.33
N LYS A 716 -4.68 -8.28 -36.12
CA LYS A 716 -3.84 -7.42 -36.97
C LYS A 716 -4.59 -6.76 -38.13
N SER A 717 -5.70 -7.34 -38.59
CA SER A 717 -6.49 -6.82 -39.71
C SER A 717 -7.62 -5.86 -39.33
N ILE A 718 -7.94 -5.73 -38.03
CA ILE A 718 -8.95 -4.77 -37.55
C ILE A 718 -8.49 -3.35 -37.86
N LYS A 719 -9.38 -2.56 -38.46
CA LYS A 719 -9.17 -1.13 -38.65
C LYS A 719 -9.60 -0.37 -37.38
N PRO A 720 -8.80 0.59 -36.89
CA PRO A 720 -9.15 1.42 -35.73
C PRO A 720 -10.54 2.08 -35.80
N GLU A 721 -11.00 2.42 -37.00
CA GLU A 721 -12.34 2.99 -37.25
C GLU A 721 -13.46 2.05 -36.82
N GLU A 722 -13.28 0.74 -36.95
CA GLU A 722 -14.26 -0.26 -36.53
C GLU A 722 -14.47 -0.20 -35.01
N LEU A 723 -13.37 -0.10 -34.25
CA LEU A 723 -13.40 -0.04 -32.79
C LEU A 723 -13.98 1.27 -32.27
N THR A 724 -13.59 2.41 -32.85
CA THR A 724 -14.17 3.71 -32.47
C THR A 724 -15.66 3.81 -32.84
N SER A 725 -16.08 3.13 -33.90
CA SER A 725 -17.50 3.01 -34.24
C SER A 725 -18.27 2.15 -33.23
N LEU A 726 -17.66 1.10 -32.65
CA LEU A 726 -18.28 0.31 -31.59
C LEU A 726 -18.45 1.11 -30.30
N ILE A 727 -17.45 1.90 -29.90
CA ILE A 727 -17.55 2.79 -28.73
C ILE A 727 -18.77 3.72 -28.88
N LYS A 728 -18.89 4.39 -30.03
CA LYS A 728 -20.00 5.34 -30.30
C LYS A 728 -21.38 4.69 -30.35
N LYS A 729 -21.45 3.38 -30.59
CA LYS A 729 -22.70 2.62 -30.64
C LYS A 729 -23.18 2.16 -29.27
N LEU A 730 -22.32 2.14 -28.24
CA LEU A 730 -22.67 1.62 -26.92
C LEU A 730 -23.92 2.29 -26.35
N GLU A 731 -23.98 3.61 -26.42
CA GLU A 731 -25.10 4.42 -25.90
C GLU A 731 -26.42 4.20 -26.65
N GLY A 732 -26.35 3.56 -27.83
CA GLY A 732 -27.53 3.12 -28.59
C GLY A 732 -28.15 1.83 -28.07
N TYR A 733 -27.54 1.12 -27.12
CA TYR A 733 -28.09 -0.11 -26.53
C TYR A 733 -28.80 0.14 -25.21
N ASP A 734 -29.77 -0.72 -24.90
CA ASP A 734 -30.46 -0.73 -23.62
C ASP A 734 -29.45 -0.87 -22.48
N HIS A 735 -29.49 0.08 -21.55
CA HIS A 735 -28.57 0.14 -20.43
C HIS A 735 -29.24 0.76 -19.20
N ARG A 736 -28.54 0.69 -18.07
CA ARG A 736 -28.94 1.35 -16.83
C ARG A 736 -27.82 2.21 -16.29
N VAL A 737 -28.22 3.27 -15.59
CA VAL A 737 -27.30 4.18 -14.91
C VAL A 737 -27.31 3.85 -13.42
N LEU A 738 -26.13 3.66 -12.84
CA LEU A 738 -25.92 3.57 -11.40
C LEU A 738 -25.14 4.79 -10.92
N TYR A 739 -25.55 5.39 -9.83
CA TYR A 739 -24.84 6.52 -9.24
C TYR A 739 -24.74 6.41 -7.73
N TYR A 740 -23.54 6.58 -7.21
CA TYR A 740 -23.26 6.80 -5.79
C TYR A 740 -22.53 8.14 -5.63
N GLY A 741 -23.11 9.09 -4.93
CA GLY A 741 -22.52 10.43 -4.77
C GLY A 741 -23.44 11.39 -4.03
N ASN A 742 -22.93 12.57 -3.68
CA ASN A 742 -23.65 13.54 -2.85
C ASN A 742 -24.44 14.60 -3.66
N LEU A 743 -24.57 14.46 -4.98
CA LEU A 743 -25.51 15.27 -5.77
C LEU A 743 -26.96 14.91 -5.44
N ASN A 744 -27.83 15.91 -5.46
CA ASN A 744 -29.27 15.70 -5.40
C ASN A 744 -29.75 14.92 -6.64
N GLY A 745 -30.66 13.95 -6.46
CA GLY A 745 -31.13 13.07 -7.54
C GLY A 745 -31.76 13.80 -8.73
N GLU A 746 -32.50 14.90 -8.51
CA GLU A 746 -33.08 15.69 -9.62
C GLU A 746 -32.03 16.51 -10.36
N VAL A 747 -31.03 17.04 -9.64
CA VAL A 747 -29.88 17.74 -10.25
C VAL A 747 -29.06 16.76 -11.10
N LEU A 748 -28.76 15.58 -10.55
CA LEU A 748 -28.09 14.49 -11.25
C LEU A 748 -28.85 14.11 -12.53
N LYS A 749 -30.16 13.86 -12.41
CA LYS A 749 -31.03 13.55 -13.54
C LYS A 749 -30.98 14.64 -14.61
N ALA A 750 -31.11 15.91 -14.23
CA ALA A 750 -31.06 17.02 -15.18
C ALA A 750 -29.71 17.13 -15.90
N GLN A 751 -28.60 16.85 -15.22
CA GLN A 751 -27.27 16.85 -15.83
C GLN A 751 -27.08 15.65 -16.77
N LEU A 752 -27.52 14.45 -16.38
CA LEU A 752 -27.50 13.28 -17.27
C LEU A 752 -28.35 13.53 -18.52
N GLU A 753 -29.59 14.01 -18.37
CA GLU A 753 -30.47 14.29 -19.52
C GLU A 753 -29.99 15.43 -20.44
N LYS A 754 -29.04 16.25 -19.96
CA LYS A 754 -28.41 17.33 -20.72
C LYS A 754 -27.21 16.85 -21.53
N TYR A 755 -26.43 15.91 -21.02
CA TYR A 755 -25.14 15.52 -21.62
C TYR A 755 -25.13 14.10 -22.19
N HIS A 756 -25.78 13.16 -21.52
CA HIS A 756 -25.84 11.78 -21.98
C HIS A 756 -26.81 11.65 -23.17
N PRO A 757 -26.42 11.01 -24.28
CA PRO A 757 -27.30 10.83 -25.43
C PRO A 757 -28.57 10.03 -25.07
N MET A 758 -29.70 10.74 -25.01
CA MET A 758 -31.00 10.16 -24.74
C MET A 758 -31.70 9.76 -26.06
N ALA A 759 -31.03 8.98 -26.92
CA ALA A 759 -31.65 8.42 -28.11
C ALA A 759 -32.53 7.21 -27.76
N ALA A 760 -33.40 6.77 -28.66
CA ALA A 760 -34.10 5.50 -28.49
C ALA A 760 -33.05 4.37 -28.52
N THR A 761 -33.04 3.54 -27.50
CA THR A 761 -32.11 2.42 -27.39
C THR A 761 -32.67 1.17 -28.06
N GLN A 762 -31.79 0.24 -28.42
CA GLN A 762 -32.14 -1.07 -28.94
C GLN A 762 -31.71 -2.18 -27.98
N PRO A 763 -32.40 -3.34 -27.98
CA PRO A 763 -31.98 -4.49 -27.19
C PRO A 763 -30.54 -4.89 -27.51
N VAL A 764 -29.81 -5.30 -26.47
CA VAL A 764 -28.48 -5.88 -26.63
C VAL A 764 -28.55 -7.21 -27.41
N PRO A 765 -27.55 -7.54 -28.25
CA PRO A 765 -27.52 -8.83 -28.93
C PRO A 765 -27.41 -9.99 -27.94
N PRO A 766 -27.93 -11.19 -28.28
CA PRO A 766 -27.93 -12.33 -27.37
C PRO A 766 -26.50 -12.80 -27.06
N LEU A 767 -26.31 -13.30 -25.84
CA LEU A 767 -25.04 -13.88 -25.41
C LEU A 767 -24.76 -15.20 -26.14
N LYS A 768 -23.51 -15.41 -26.57
CA LYS A 768 -23.02 -16.73 -26.93
C LYS A 768 -22.98 -17.61 -25.69
N ASN A 769 -23.76 -18.68 -25.70
CA ASN A 769 -23.73 -19.69 -24.65
C ASN A 769 -22.66 -20.73 -24.93
N TYR A 770 -22.10 -21.28 -23.86
CA TYR A 770 -21.16 -22.40 -23.88
C TYR A 770 -21.80 -23.56 -23.15
N GLU A 771 -21.72 -24.75 -23.72
CA GLU A 771 -22.21 -25.94 -23.05
C GLU A 771 -21.37 -26.19 -21.80
N VAL A 772 -22.02 -26.26 -20.65
CA VAL A 772 -21.37 -26.65 -19.40
C VAL A 772 -21.22 -28.15 -19.42
N ASN A 773 -20.01 -28.64 -19.26
CA ASN A 773 -19.75 -30.05 -19.05
C ASN A 773 -20.36 -30.44 -17.68
N THR A 774 -21.48 -31.15 -17.72
CA THR A 774 -22.20 -31.63 -16.53
C THR A 774 -21.85 -33.09 -16.19
N GLY A 775 -20.93 -33.71 -16.94
CA GLY A 775 -20.56 -35.11 -16.78
C GLY A 775 -19.25 -35.35 -16.02
N GLY A 776 -19.33 -36.22 -15.00
CA GLY A 776 -18.20 -36.97 -14.43
C GLY A 776 -17.44 -36.35 -13.26
N ASN A 777 -16.86 -37.20 -12.40
CA ASN A 777 -15.84 -36.84 -11.40
C ASN A 777 -14.46 -36.71 -12.07
N ASN A 778 -14.39 -35.94 -13.16
CA ASN A 778 -13.18 -35.81 -13.96
C ASN A 778 -12.21 -34.86 -13.26
N VAL A 779 -10.98 -35.32 -13.03
CA VAL A 779 -9.87 -34.47 -12.58
C VAL A 779 -9.03 -34.15 -13.80
N TYR A 780 -8.92 -32.87 -14.13
CA TYR A 780 -8.05 -32.40 -15.20
C TYR A 780 -6.71 -32.00 -14.61
N VAL A 781 -5.63 -32.48 -15.21
CA VAL A 781 -4.26 -32.17 -14.81
C VAL A 781 -3.52 -31.67 -16.06
N VAL A 782 -2.75 -30.60 -15.90
CA VAL A 782 -1.88 -30.06 -16.94
C VAL A 782 -0.45 -30.20 -16.47
N ASP A 783 0.41 -30.73 -17.35
CA ASP A 783 1.84 -30.79 -17.09
C ASP A 783 2.45 -29.40 -17.28
N PHE A 784 3.14 -28.91 -16.26
CA PHE A 784 3.81 -27.62 -16.24
C PHE A 784 5.07 -27.75 -15.39
N ASP A 785 6.22 -27.32 -15.91
CA ASP A 785 7.50 -27.46 -15.21
C ASP A 785 7.56 -26.53 -13.99
N MET A 786 7.35 -27.09 -12.79
CA MET A 786 7.35 -26.35 -11.52
C MET A 786 7.79 -27.22 -10.33
N LYS A 787 8.22 -26.56 -9.25
CA LYS A 787 8.82 -27.22 -8.08
C LYS A 787 7.82 -27.98 -7.19
N GLN A 788 6.54 -27.64 -7.24
CA GLN A 788 5.49 -28.23 -6.40
C GLN A 788 4.18 -28.29 -7.18
N ALA A 789 3.37 -29.34 -7.00
CA ALA A 789 2.04 -29.41 -7.59
C ALA A 789 1.07 -28.45 -6.89
N GLU A 790 0.25 -27.74 -7.67
CA GLU A 790 -0.85 -26.89 -7.20
C GLU A 790 -2.19 -27.57 -7.53
N ILE A 791 -3.19 -27.45 -6.65
CA ILE A 791 -4.52 -28.10 -6.74
C ILE A 791 -5.61 -27.05 -6.77
#